data_AF-A0AA86RF91-F1
#
_entry.id   AF-A0AA86RF91-F1
#
_cell.length_a   1.000
_cell.length_b   1.000
_cell.length_c   1.000
_cell.angle_alpha   90.00
_cell.angle_beta   90.00
_cell.angle_gamma   90.00
#
_symmetry.space_group_name_H-M   'P 1'
#
loop_
_entity.id
_entity.type
_entity.pdbx_description
1 polymer ?
#
loop_
_entity_poly.entity_id
_entity_poly.type
_entity_poly.pdbx_seq_one_letter_code
_entity_poly.pdbx_strand_id
1 'polypeptide(L)'
;MYRIKAANTYEKRPEDPRGNSYVDYRHKKQDKLDEQLNQQKIDDLFVDCVIMLNGRLEPSANYLRQLIGTHGGKVVFQYMPGVTHIICQNLSASKFIQYSKKTIPVLLPKYILSCVEHKTLLDTTEFILPQLLLEQTQQTQQTQQTQAQEPSPEFRMSQINFNYVVEPVVLDPDSERIQQKLQNLEQQIKIYQLNEIAQIDYGEVIQNVQNTDSQKSSPTQLQYIQNSPVKTHDKINVREYHEQSRLHHLSQWKVEAQQFLIQNPPQGPKPNDTAAPLFMHIDIDCFFVQASYSALSAQQQLLYQSLPLCVCSSSNTGQNSTADIASCNYVARSYGIRNGMWLRTAQEKCKELVILKYDFQVYSEQSKRFYQNLLDISSQIMPVSCDECYIKLSGLISNKEEFMTELKAKIKRSTGLITSIGLGSSLIQARIATKLGKPNGQIHIGKEQFIELIKHKTVDFLPGIGQETATVMNSIGIYSVGDLQHAQLNLLQQTFGEIKGQQLFNSSLGIDSLVFKPIQGGQQQKSKQLQVSQNFGVRLTTLLQLKQFIYNLLVELQAKQKERNQQINRIILHLNVVAKNANPQWAKNGGCGQCEKTTSSCSIQGEVTEYYEQILEPILSQFRVEDVRGADIVGVCGEQQPEIIRNKTNKINDRTSLNQFKELLNNFQEQQQNTNLITGDISQIDQIQDENVREKVKQVIGLQIIKRGNLDDVLKYDDFQQKNYYMQQMWGEFL
;
A
#
# COMPACT_ATOMS: atom_id res chain seq x y z
N MET A 1 -27.76 29.83 -3.74
CA MET A 1 -26.77 30.49 -4.63
C MET A 1 -25.89 31.55 -3.95
N TYR A 2 -26.41 32.47 -3.13
CA TYR A 2 -25.60 33.52 -2.48
C TYR A 2 -24.49 32.98 -1.55
N ARG A 3 -24.72 31.86 -0.85
CA ARG A 3 -23.71 31.17 -0.02
C ARG A 3 -22.63 30.42 -0.83
N ILE A 4 -22.94 30.02 -2.07
CA ILE A 4 -22.00 29.30 -2.96
C ILE A 4 -20.96 30.28 -3.56
N LYS A 5 -21.34 31.54 -3.77
CA LYS A 5 -20.40 32.58 -4.23
C LYS A 5 -19.30 32.90 -3.19
N ALA A 6 -19.59 32.80 -1.89
CA ALA A 6 -18.62 33.06 -0.83
C ALA A 6 -17.57 31.93 -0.67
N ALA A 7 -17.90 30.69 -1.04
CA ALA A 7 -16.99 29.55 -0.98
C ALA A 7 -15.93 29.56 -2.11
N ASN A 8 -16.16 30.30 -3.20
CA ASN A 8 -15.22 30.40 -4.32
C ASN A 8 -14.07 31.41 -4.09
N THR A 9 -14.11 32.20 -3.02
CA THR A 9 -13.08 33.21 -2.74
C THR A 9 -11.80 32.62 -2.13
N TYR A 10 -11.87 31.40 -1.57
CA TYR A 10 -10.77 30.77 -0.81
C TYR A 10 -9.79 29.93 -1.65
N GLU A 11 -10.01 29.77 -2.96
CA GLU A 11 -9.25 28.87 -3.83
C GLU A 11 -8.53 29.54 -5.01
N LYS A 12 -8.39 30.87 -5.04
CA LYS A 12 -7.52 31.52 -6.03
C LYS A 12 -6.05 31.28 -5.67
N ARG A 13 -5.41 30.30 -6.31
CA ARG A 13 -3.95 30.35 -6.53
C ARG A 13 -3.66 31.52 -7.47
N PRO A 14 -2.56 32.26 -7.29
CA PRO A 14 -2.15 33.26 -8.28
C PRO A 14 -1.93 32.57 -9.62
N GLU A 15 -2.61 33.05 -10.66
CA GLU A 15 -2.36 32.67 -12.04
C GLU A 15 -0.92 33.08 -12.42
N ASP A 16 -0.20 32.25 -13.21
CA ASP A 16 1.08 32.64 -13.80
C ASP A 16 0.83 33.86 -14.70
N PRO A 17 1.49 35.02 -14.47
CA PRO A 17 1.24 36.25 -15.21
C PRO A 17 1.57 36.18 -16.73
N ARG A 18 1.97 35.03 -17.26
CA ARG A 18 2.32 34.82 -18.68
C ARG A 18 1.39 33.89 -19.46
N GLY A 19 0.32 33.36 -18.84
CA GLY A 19 -0.74 32.62 -19.55
C GLY A 19 -0.32 31.35 -20.32
N ASN A 20 0.86 30.78 -20.05
CA ASN A 20 1.34 29.57 -20.74
C ASN A 20 1.16 28.33 -19.87
N SER A 21 0.75 27.20 -20.49
CA SER A 21 0.59 25.94 -19.78
C SER A 21 1.94 25.36 -19.35
N TYR A 22 1.97 24.63 -18.22
CA TYR A 22 3.16 23.89 -17.76
C TYR A 22 3.65 22.86 -18.82
N VAL A 23 2.76 22.44 -19.71
CA VAL A 23 3.04 21.55 -20.86
C VAL A 23 3.89 22.29 -21.89
N ASP A 24 3.52 23.52 -22.26
CA ASP A 24 4.32 24.34 -23.18
C ASP A 24 5.69 24.66 -22.59
N TYR A 25 5.77 24.89 -21.28
CA TYR A 25 7.04 25.07 -20.59
C TYR A 25 7.92 23.81 -20.65
N ARG A 26 7.35 22.61 -20.48
CA ARG A 26 8.10 21.34 -20.56
C ARG A 26 8.54 21.00 -21.98
N HIS A 27 7.68 21.18 -22.98
CA HIS A 27 8.05 21.00 -24.39
C HIS A 27 9.14 22.00 -24.80
N LYS A 28 8.96 23.29 -24.51
CA LYS A 28 10.00 24.31 -24.79
C LYS A 28 11.32 24.04 -24.05
N LYS A 29 11.27 23.45 -22.85
CA LYS A 29 12.48 23.06 -22.11
C LYS A 29 13.14 21.80 -22.69
N GLN A 30 12.36 20.87 -23.22
CA GLN A 30 12.86 19.69 -23.95
C GLN A 30 13.50 20.13 -25.26
N ASP A 31 12.80 20.95 -26.06
CA ASP A 31 13.28 21.48 -27.33
C ASP A 31 14.55 22.32 -27.14
N LYS A 32 14.60 23.16 -26.10
CA LYS A 32 15.80 23.95 -25.76
C LYS A 32 16.99 23.07 -25.33
N LEU A 33 16.75 21.94 -24.67
CA LEU A 33 17.81 21.00 -24.29
C LEU A 33 18.29 20.19 -25.50
N ASP A 34 17.37 19.80 -26.38
CA ASP A 34 17.70 19.10 -27.62
C ASP A 34 18.44 20.04 -28.60
N GLU A 35 18.09 21.34 -28.65
CA GLU A 35 18.88 22.38 -29.34
C GLU A 35 20.29 22.54 -28.76
N GLN A 36 20.43 22.55 -27.43
CA GLN A 36 21.74 22.63 -26.76
C GLN A 36 22.62 21.40 -27.03
N LEU A 37 22.03 20.21 -27.14
CA LEU A 37 22.75 18.99 -27.49
C LEU A 37 23.10 18.93 -28.98
N ASN A 38 22.22 19.42 -29.86
CA ASN A 38 22.51 19.57 -31.29
C ASN A 38 23.64 20.57 -31.57
N GLN A 39 23.90 21.54 -30.68
CA GLN A 39 25.06 22.43 -30.79
C GLN A 39 26.39 21.72 -30.43
N GLN A 40 26.34 20.54 -29.79
CA GLN A 40 27.48 19.70 -29.42
C GLN A 40 27.54 18.42 -30.28
N LYS A 41 27.00 18.48 -31.51
CA LYS A 41 26.93 17.35 -32.43
C LYS A 41 28.32 16.93 -32.91
N ILE A 42 28.63 15.65 -32.76
CA ILE A 42 29.90 15.03 -33.16
C ILE A 42 29.77 14.43 -34.56
N ASP A 43 28.65 13.76 -34.84
CA ASP A 43 28.30 13.17 -36.14
C ASP A 43 26.78 13.01 -36.30
N ASP A 44 26.36 12.39 -37.41
CA ASP A 44 24.97 12.22 -37.83
C ASP A 44 24.49 10.77 -37.71
N LEU A 45 25.13 9.95 -36.88
CA LEU A 45 24.88 8.51 -36.79
C LEU A 45 23.40 8.15 -36.54
N PHE A 46 22.68 8.94 -35.73
CA PHE A 46 21.28 8.72 -35.38
C PHE A 46 20.32 9.77 -35.97
N VAL A 47 20.71 10.51 -37.01
CA VAL A 47 19.94 11.66 -37.53
C VAL A 47 18.48 11.36 -37.86
N ASP A 48 18.20 10.17 -38.40
CA ASP A 48 16.83 9.73 -38.75
C ASP A 48 16.16 8.88 -37.66
N CYS A 49 16.79 8.74 -36.48
CA CYS A 49 16.32 7.91 -35.40
C CYS A 49 15.57 8.72 -34.34
N VAL A 50 14.28 8.42 -34.16
CA VAL A 50 13.52 8.80 -32.97
C VAL A 50 13.50 7.61 -32.01
N ILE A 51 14.23 7.70 -30.91
CA ILE A 51 14.52 6.60 -30.00
C ILE A 51 13.74 6.78 -28.70
N MET A 52 12.91 5.80 -28.36
CA MET A 52 12.18 5.79 -27.10
C MET A 52 12.96 5.06 -26.01
N LEU A 53 13.31 5.76 -24.93
CA LEU A 53 13.95 5.18 -23.75
C LEU A 53 12.88 4.79 -22.72
N ASN A 54 12.77 3.49 -22.37
CA ASN A 54 11.71 2.99 -21.49
C ASN A 54 12.24 2.08 -20.37
N GLY A 55 11.80 2.33 -19.13
CA GLY A 55 12.15 1.53 -17.97
C GLY A 55 13.51 1.89 -17.36
N ARG A 56 14.03 1.01 -16.49
CA ARG A 56 15.37 1.13 -15.92
C ARG A 56 16.38 0.70 -16.99
N LEU A 57 17.38 1.54 -17.25
CA LEU A 57 18.41 1.36 -18.27
C LEU A 57 19.77 1.32 -17.61
N GLU A 58 20.63 0.42 -18.06
CA GLU A 58 22.05 0.36 -17.72
C GLU A 58 22.83 0.36 -19.04
N PRO A 59 23.57 1.43 -19.38
CA PRO A 59 23.81 2.67 -18.61
C PRO A 59 22.57 3.58 -18.51
N SER A 60 22.63 4.59 -17.62
CA SER A 60 21.48 5.43 -17.27
C SER A 60 20.82 6.13 -18.47
N ALA A 61 19.51 6.40 -18.36
CA ALA A 61 18.74 7.08 -19.40
C ALA A 61 19.31 8.47 -19.78
N ASN A 62 19.87 9.21 -18.81
CA ASN A 62 20.49 10.50 -19.06
C ASN A 62 21.78 10.36 -19.88
N TYR A 63 22.58 9.35 -19.58
CA TYR A 63 23.80 9.04 -20.34
C TYR A 63 23.45 8.65 -21.77
N LEU A 64 22.51 7.73 -21.96
CA LEU A 64 22.04 7.33 -23.29
C LEU A 64 21.43 8.50 -24.06
N ARG A 65 20.71 9.41 -23.39
CA ARG A 65 20.16 10.62 -24.02
C ARG A 65 21.25 11.55 -24.52
N GLN A 66 22.29 11.79 -23.73
CA GLN A 66 23.42 12.62 -24.14
C GLN A 66 24.15 11.97 -25.33
N LEU A 67 24.35 10.65 -25.28
CA LEU A 67 25.00 9.89 -26.35
C LEU A 67 24.20 9.95 -27.65
N ILE A 68 22.88 9.69 -27.60
CA ILE A 68 22.01 9.76 -28.79
C ILE A 68 21.96 11.19 -29.34
N GLY A 69 21.83 12.20 -28.48
CA GLY A 69 21.75 13.61 -28.90
C GLY A 69 23.03 14.16 -29.51
N THR A 70 24.20 13.80 -28.96
CA THR A 70 25.51 14.19 -29.54
C THR A 70 25.80 13.54 -30.89
N HIS A 71 25.12 12.45 -31.21
CA HIS A 71 25.17 11.73 -32.49
C HIS A 71 23.93 12.00 -33.37
N GLY A 72 23.20 13.09 -33.10
CA GLY A 72 22.13 13.62 -33.96
C GLY A 72 20.74 12.99 -33.81
N GLY A 73 20.53 12.06 -32.88
CA GLY A 73 19.25 11.38 -32.69
C GLY A 73 18.30 12.08 -31.72
N LYS A 74 17.00 11.82 -31.88
CA LYS A 74 15.94 12.38 -31.03
C LYS A 74 15.49 11.39 -29.97
N VAL A 75 15.46 11.81 -28.71
CA VAL A 75 15.04 10.95 -27.59
C VAL A 75 13.67 11.33 -27.07
N VAL A 76 12.79 10.33 -26.96
CA VAL A 76 11.45 10.47 -26.38
C VAL A 76 11.27 9.50 -25.21
N PHE A 77 10.47 9.89 -24.22
CA PHE A 77 10.20 9.06 -23.03
C PHE A 77 8.79 8.45 -23.03
N GLN A 78 8.00 8.81 -24.04
CA GLN A 78 6.65 8.30 -24.26
C GLN A 78 6.52 7.94 -25.73
N TYR A 79 5.70 6.93 -26.00
CA TYR A 79 5.43 6.55 -27.37
C TYR A 79 4.68 7.66 -28.10
N MET A 80 5.16 8.01 -29.29
CA MET A 80 4.48 8.90 -30.22
C MET A 80 4.63 8.35 -31.65
N PRO A 81 3.73 8.71 -32.58
CA PRO A 81 3.91 8.37 -34.00
C PRO A 81 5.29 8.84 -34.50
N GLY A 82 6.01 7.98 -35.22
CA GLY A 82 7.35 8.26 -35.73
C GLY A 82 8.52 7.72 -34.89
N VAL A 83 8.26 7.03 -33.77
CA VAL A 83 9.31 6.29 -33.04
C VAL A 83 9.88 5.18 -33.91
N THR A 84 11.20 5.15 -34.05
CA THR A 84 11.96 4.20 -34.88
C THR A 84 12.51 3.02 -34.09
N HIS A 85 12.90 3.25 -32.83
CA HIS A 85 13.53 2.23 -31.97
C HIS A 85 13.03 2.39 -30.53
N ILE A 86 12.86 1.27 -29.83
CA ILE A 86 12.52 1.23 -28.40
C ILE A 86 13.69 0.60 -27.66
N ILE A 87 14.27 1.31 -26.68
CA ILE A 87 15.39 0.82 -25.88
C ILE A 87 14.90 0.53 -24.45
N CYS A 88 15.08 -0.71 -23.99
CA CYS A 88 14.70 -1.15 -22.65
C CYS A 88 15.53 -2.34 -22.17
N GLN A 89 15.77 -2.43 -20.86
CA GLN A 89 16.45 -3.58 -20.23
C GLN A 89 15.51 -4.76 -19.95
N ASN A 90 14.23 -4.46 -19.67
CA ASN A 90 13.18 -5.43 -19.35
C ASN A 90 11.81 -4.81 -19.65
N LEU A 91 10.84 -5.62 -20.08
CA LEU A 91 9.46 -5.19 -20.32
C LEU A 91 8.50 -5.93 -19.38
N SER A 92 7.48 -5.23 -18.89
CA SER A 92 6.34 -5.91 -18.26
C SER A 92 5.50 -6.61 -19.33
N ALA A 93 4.81 -7.70 -18.96
CA ALA A 93 3.95 -8.46 -19.89
C ALA A 93 2.94 -7.57 -20.63
N SER A 94 2.35 -6.58 -19.95
CA SER A 94 1.41 -5.63 -20.59
C SER A 94 2.07 -4.72 -21.63
N LYS A 95 3.29 -4.22 -21.34
CA LYS A 95 4.05 -3.39 -22.28
C LYS A 95 4.59 -4.21 -23.44
N PHE A 96 4.95 -5.47 -23.19
CA PHE A 96 5.33 -6.43 -24.20
C PHE A 96 4.21 -6.62 -25.22
N ILE A 97 2.98 -6.94 -24.78
CA ILE A 97 1.81 -7.08 -25.67
C ILE A 97 1.53 -5.77 -26.43
N GLN A 98 1.77 -4.62 -25.79
CA GLN A 98 1.57 -3.32 -26.42
C GLN A 98 2.60 -3.02 -27.52
N TYR A 99 3.86 -3.39 -27.32
CA TYR A 99 4.94 -3.11 -28.26
C TYR A 99 5.11 -4.22 -29.31
N SER A 100 4.79 -5.48 -29.00
CA SER A 100 4.82 -6.58 -29.97
C SER A 100 3.81 -6.39 -31.11
N LYS A 101 2.72 -5.66 -30.86
CA LYS A 101 1.77 -5.24 -31.90
C LYS A 101 2.28 -4.12 -32.81
N LYS A 102 3.41 -3.49 -32.46
CA LYS A 102 4.02 -2.42 -33.23
C LYS A 102 5.20 -3.01 -33.99
N THR A 103 5.29 -2.75 -35.28
CA THR A 103 6.39 -3.22 -36.15
C THR A 103 7.69 -2.43 -35.91
N ILE A 104 7.99 -2.12 -34.64
CA ILE A 104 9.11 -1.28 -34.22
C ILE A 104 10.06 -2.15 -33.38
N PRO A 105 11.37 -2.16 -33.66
CA PRO A 105 12.33 -2.97 -32.93
C PRO A 105 12.44 -2.55 -31.46
N VAL A 106 12.41 -3.54 -30.57
CA VAL A 106 12.61 -3.41 -29.12
C VAL A 106 13.96 -4.00 -28.75
N LEU A 107 14.90 -3.14 -28.39
CA LEU A 107 16.32 -3.45 -28.29
C LEU A 107 16.89 -3.20 -26.89
N LEU A 108 17.97 -3.91 -26.58
CA LEU A 108 18.78 -3.68 -25.39
C LEU A 108 19.59 -2.37 -25.50
N PRO A 109 19.92 -1.71 -24.38
CA PRO A 109 20.78 -0.52 -24.36
C PRO A 109 22.13 -0.71 -25.05
N LYS A 110 22.63 -1.95 -25.08
CA LYS A 110 23.86 -2.34 -25.77
C LYS A 110 23.86 -1.94 -27.25
N TYR A 111 22.71 -1.92 -27.91
CA TYR A 111 22.59 -1.49 -29.30
C TYR A 111 23.16 -0.09 -29.54
N ILE A 112 22.76 0.88 -28.71
CA ILE A 112 23.20 2.27 -28.83
C ILE A 112 24.71 2.37 -28.61
N LEU A 113 25.23 1.65 -27.62
CA LEU A 113 26.67 1.63 -27.32
C LEU A 113 27.48 1.04 -28.47
N SER A 114 27.03 -0.10 -29.02
CA SER A 114 27.71 -0.77 -30.12
C SER A 114 27.65 0.03 -31.42
N CYS A 115 26.54 0.72 -31.72
CA CYS A 115 26.46 1.62 -32.88
C CYS A 115 27.46 2.77 -32.79
N VAL A 116 27.61 3.38 -31.60
CA VAL A 116 28.57 4.47 -31.39
C VAL A 116 30.01 3.97 -31.47
N GLU A 117 30.30 2.80 -30.91
CA GLU A 117 31.62 2.17 -30.97
C GLU A 117 32.05 1.87 -32.41
N HIS A 118 31.13 1.35 -33.24
CA HIS A 118 31.41 0.99 -34.63
C HIS A 118 31.17 2.15 -35.61
N LYS A 119 30.67 3.29 -35.13
CA LYS A 119 30.29 4.48 -35.93
C LYS A 119 29.35 4.17 -37.11
N THR A 120 28.53 3.13 -36.99
CA THR A 120 27.53 2.73 -38.00
C THR A 120 26.29 2.18 -37.32
N LEU A 121 25.12 2.27 -37.97
CA LEU A 121 23.91 1.61 -37.48
C LEU A 121 24.04 0.10 -37.73
N LEU A 122 24.07 -0.67 -36.64
CA LEU A 122 24.23 -2.12 -36.67
C LEU A 122 22.89 -2.81 -36.96
N ASP A 123 22.95 -4.07 -37.40
CA ASP A 123 21.74 -4.88 -37.50
C ASP A 123 21.14 -5.10 -36.10
N THR A 124 19.82 -5.03 -36.04
CA THR A 124 19.06 -5.04 -34.78
C THR A 124 18.89 -6.45 -34.21
N THR A 125 19.08 -7.49 -35.02
CA THR A 125 18.80 -8.90 -34.70
C THR A 125 19.50 -9.39 -33.42
N GLU A 126 20.77 -9.05 -33.23
CA GLU A 126 21.57 -9.45 -32.05
C GLU A 126 21.24 -8.67 -30.76
N PHE A 127 20.44 -7.61 -30.88
CA PHE A 127 20.13 -6.70 -29.79
C PHE A 127 18.65 -6.76 -29.38
N ILE A 128 17.85 -7.60 -30.03
CA ILE A 128 16.46 -7.84 -29.66
C ILE A 128 16.40 -8.36 -28.22
N LEU A 129 15.46 -7.83 -27.45
CA LEU A 129 15.26 -8.24 -26.07
C LEU A 129 14.97 -9.77 -26.01
N PRO A 130 15.74 -10.58 -25.26
CA PRO A 130 15.63 -12.05 -25.29
C PRO A 130 14.24 -12.62 -24.94
N GLN A 131 13.44 -11.88 -24.16
CA GLN A 131 12.04 -12.21 -23.87
C GLN A 131 11.17 -12.30 -25.13
N LEU A 132 11.51 -11.59 -26.22
CA LEU A 132 10.81 -11.66 -27.50
C LEU A 132 11.18 -12.91 -28.31
N LEU A 133 12.43 -13.41 -28.18
CA LEU A 133 12.90 -14.61 -28.89
C LEU A 133 12.34 -15.89 -28.27
N LEU A 134 12.26 -15.98 -26.93
CA LEU A 134 11.78 -17.16 -26.21
C LEU A 134 10.32 -17.54 -26.54
N GLU A 135 9.44 -16.58 -26.81
CA GLU A 135 8.02 -16.87 -27.15
C GLU A 135 7.78 -17.08 -28.66
N GLN A 136 8.58 -16.46 -29.55
CA GLN A 136 8.51 -16.75 -31.00
C GLN A 136 8.94 -18.20 -31.29
N THR A 137 9.92 -18.71 -30.54
CA THR A 137 10.33 -20.13 -30.67
C THR A 137 9.26 -21.10 -30.15
N GLN A 138 8.48 -20.71 -29.14
CA GLN A 138 7.37 -21.52 -28.61
C GLN A 138 6.16 -21.59 -29.56
N GLN A 139 5.88 -20.53 -30.34
CA GLN A 139 4.82 -20.56 -31.35
C GLN A 139 5.19 -21.42 -32.57
N THR A 140 6.48 -21.51 -32.92
CA THR A 140 6.93 -22.31 -34.07
C THR A 140 6.98 -23.82 -33.75
N GLN A 141 7.20 -24.19 -32.48
CA GLN A 141 7.19 -25.59 -32.04
C GLN A 141 5.78 -26.18 -31.83
N GLN A 142 4.76 -25.35 -31.60
CA GLN A 142 3.37 -25.81 -31.49
C GLN A 142 2.70 -26.15 -32.83
N THR A 143 3.29 -25.77 -33.98
CA THR A 143 2.72 -26.08 -35.31
C THR A 143 3.28 -27.35 -35.96
N GLN A 144 4.26 -28.03 -35.35
CA GLN A 144 4.85 -29.26 -35.91
C GLN A 144 4.66 -30.53 -35.06
N GLN A 145 4.02 -30.46 -33.89
CA GLN A 145 3.76 -31.64 -33.04
C GLN A 145 2.30 -32.10 -33.05
N THR A 146 1.65 -32.03 -34.21
CA THR A 146 0.39 -32.74 -34.48
C THR A 146 0.59 -33.79 -35.57
N GLN A 147 1.60 -34.65 -35.44
CA GLN A 147 1.65 -35.94 -36.13
C GLN A 147 2.72 -36.85 -35.49
N ALA A 148 2.29 -38.08 -35.20
CA ALA A 148 3.09 -39.28 -34.85
C ALA A 148 3.51 -39.52 -33.37
N GLN A 149 2.66 -40.29 -32.69
CA GLN A 149 2.90 -41.54 -31.92
C GLN A 149 4.24 -41.74 -31.17
N GLU A 150 4.14 -42.02 -29.86
CA GLU A 150 5.20 -42.68 -29.06
C GLU A 150 5.40 -44.16 -29.48
N PRO A 151 6.59 -44.76 -29.22
CA PRO A 151 6.79 -45.47 -27.95
C PRO A 151 8.16 -45.24 -27.28
N SER A 152 8.31 -45.85 -26.12
CA SER A 152 9.18 -45.54 -24.98
C SER A 152 10.57 -46.26 -25.01
N PRO A 153 11.35 -46.36 -23.91
CA PRO A 153 12.65 -45.68 -23.72
C PRO A 153 13.86 -46.64 -23.59
N GLU A 154 15.06 -46.29 -24.09
CA GLU A 154 16.32 -46.80 -23.51
C GLU A 154 17.60 -46.06 -23.96
N PHE A 155 18.56 -46.06 -23.03
CA PHE A 155 19.87 -45.41 -23.00
C PHE A 155 20.87 -45.83 -24.09
N ARG A 156 21.78 -44.91 -24.50
CA ARG A 156 23.27 -45.02 -24.39
C ARG A 156 23.97 -43.83 -25.06
N MET A 157 24.84 -43.11 -24.34
CA MET A 157 26.33 -43.18 -24.41
C MET A 157 26.88 -42.83 -25.81
N SER A 158 27.76 -41.86 -26.01
CA SER A 158 29.03 -41.67 -25.30
C SER A 158 29.85 -40.53 -25.95
N GLN A 159 30.70 -39.88 -25.11
CA GLN A 159 32.09 -39.44 -25.41
C GLN A 159 32.32 -38.30 -26.44
N ILE A 160 33.28 -37.36 -26.35
CA ILE A 160 34.53 -37.09 -25.59
C ILE A 160 34.83 -35.58 -25.82
N ASN A 161 35.06 -34.71 -24.81
CA ASN A 161 36.25 -34.43 -23.97
C ASN A 161 37.27 -33.41 -24.57
N PHE A 162 37.67 -32.40 -23.76
CA PHE A 162 39.03 -31.80 -23.56
C PHE A 162 38.86 -30.44 -22.81
N ASN A 163 38.90 -30.38 -21.46
CA ASN A 163 40.00 -30.32 -20.48
C ASN A 163 40.81 -29.00 -20.40
N TYR A 164 40.84 -28.37 -19.21
CA TYR A 164 42.03 -28.27 -18.30
C TYR A 164 41.53 -27.80 -16.89
N VAL A 165 41.46 -28.68 -15.87
CA VAL A 165 42.45 -29.07 -14.83
C VAL A 165 42.51 -28.13 -13.61
N VAL A 166 42.13 -28.67 -12.44
CA VAL A 166 42.87 -28.54 -11.16
C VAL A 166 42.82 -29.93 -10.49
N GLU A 167 43.98 -30.48 -10.13
CA GLU A 167 44.15 -31.83 -9.56
C GLU A 167 43.62 -31.93 -8.11
N PRO A 168 43.17 -33.13 -7.68
CA PRO A 168 42.79 -33.40 -6.30
C PRO A 168 43.98 -33.91 -5.47
N VAL A 169 44.16 -33.32 -4.28
CA VAL A 169 45.09 -33.81 -3.27
C VAL A 169 44.50 -35.09 -2.63
N VAL A 170 45.29 -36.16 -2.65
CA VAL A 170 45.02 -37.44 -1.98
C VAL A 170 45.12 -37.26 -0.46
N LEU A 171 44.13 -37.79 0.25
CA LEU A 171 44.07 -37.84 1.71
C LEU A 171 45.10 -38.85 2.25
N ASP A 172 45.99 -38.35 3.10
CA ASP A 172 46.97 -39.13 3.87
C ASP A 172 46.29 -39.74 5.13
N PRO A 173 46.68 -40.96 5.58
CA PRO A 173 45.98 -41.72 6.60
C PRO A 173 46.42 -41.34 8.02
N ASP A 174 46.02 -40.15 8.48
CA ASP A 174 46.26 -39.68 9.86
C ASP A 174 44.98 -39.06 10.49
N SER A 175 43.86 -39.76 10.30
CA SER A 175 42.52 -39.31 10.72
C SER A 175 42.28 -39.30 12.24
N GLU A 176 43.16 -39.89 13.05
CA GLU A 176 43.00 -39.87 14.52
C GLU A 176 43.49 -38.55 15.16
N ARG A 177 44.46 -37.86 14.54
CA ARG A 177 45.05 -36.64 15.10
C ARG A 177 44.17 -35.40 14.91
N ILE A 178 43.30 -35.42 13.89
CA ILE A 178 42.35 -34.35 13.57
C ILE A 178 41.07 -34.48 14.42
N GLN A 179 40.60 -35.70 14.68
CA GLN A 179 39.47 -35.94 15.59
C GLN A 179 39.80 -35.58 17.05
N GLN A 180 41.03 -35.84 17.52
CA GLN A 180 41.47 -35.42 18.86
C GLN A 180 41.61 -33.89 19.00
N LYS A 181 41.98 -33.18 17.92
CA LYS A 181 42.01 -31.71 17.91
C LYS A 181 40.61 -31.09 17.91
N LEU A 182 39.66 -31.69 17.19
CA LEU A 182 38.26 -31.26 17.19
C LEU A 182 37.58 -31.47 18.56
N GLN A 183 37.85 -32.59 19.25
CA GLN A 183 37.34 -32.81 20.61
C GLN A 183 37.95 -31.86 21.65
N ASN A 184 39.25 -31.52 21.55
CA ASN A 184 39.88 -30.53 22.43
C ASN A 184 39.36 -29.10 22.18
N LEU A 185 39.06 -28.74 20.92
CA LEU A 185 38.44 -27.46 20.57
C LEU A 185 37.00 -27.34 21.07
N GLU A 186 36.21 -28.42 20.98
CA GLU A 186 34.85 -28.46 21.53
C GLU A 186 34.84 -28.36 23.07
N GLN A 187 35.81 -28.98 23.76
CA GLN A 187 35.97 -28.80 25.21
C GLN A 187 36.43 -27.39 25.59
N GLN A 188 37.31 -26.76 24.81
CA GLN A 188 37.70 -25.36 25.04
C GLN A 188 36.52 -24.40 24.85
N ILE A 189 35.69 -24.58 23.82
CA ILE A 189 34.49 -23.76 23.57
C ILE A 189 33.48 -23.90 24.71
N LYS A 190 33.33 -25.11 25.27
CA LYS A 190 32.43 -25.38 26.40
C LYS A 190 32.91 -24.75 27.72
N ILE A 191 34.24 -24.66 27.93
CA ILE A 191 34.84 -23.96 29.09
C ILE A 191 34.71 -22.43 28.94
N TYR A 192 34.84 -21.88 27.74
CA TYR A 192 34.63 -20.44 27.48
C TYR A 192 33.15 -20.02 27.63
N GLN A 193 32.19 -20.87 27.24
CA GLN A 193 30.76 -20.57 27.41
C GLN A 193 30.26 -20.68 28.86
N LEU A 194 30.92 -21.46 29.72
CA LEU A 194 30.54 -21.59 31.14
C LEU A 194 31.09 -20.46 32.02
N ASN A 195 32.18 -19.79 31.59
CA ASN A 195 32.79 -18.69 32.37
C ASN A 195 32.23 -17.29 32.02
N GLU A 196 31.51 -17.10 30.91
CA GLU A 196 30.85 -15.81 30.58
C GLU A 196 29.40 -15.70 31.07
N ILE A 197 28.81 -16.78 31.61
CA ILE A 197 27.42 -16.79 32.13
C ILE A 197 27.38 -16.59 33.67
N ALA A 198 28.53 -16.58 34.35
CA ALA A 198 28.61 -16.30 35.78
C ALA A 198 29.37 -14.98 36.03
N GLN A 199 28.61 -13.97 36.48
CA GLN A 199 29.02 -12.64 36.97
C GLN A 199 29.31 -11.56 35.93
N ILE A 200 28.30 -10.77 35.55
CA ILE A 200 28.38 -9.30 35.62
C ILE A 200 27.00 -8.71 35.98
N ASP A 201 26.93 -8.14 37.19
CA ASP A 201 25.89 -7.24 37.69
C ASP A 201 26.31 -5.79 37.33
N TYR A 202 25.49 -5.06 36.58
CA TYR A 202 25.82 -3.70 36.08
C TYR A 202 25.24 -2.61 36.98
N GLY A 203 25.72 -2.59 38.22
CA GLY A 203 25.42 -1.55 39.19
C GLY A 203 26.64 -1.11 39.97
N GLU A 204 27.76 -0.73 39.31
CA GLU A 204 28.84 0.10 39.90
C GLU A 204 30.04 0.27 38.92
N VAL A 205 29.86 0.98 37.79
CA VAL A 205 31.00 1.60 37.07
C VAL A 205 30.55 2.91 36.44
N ILE A 206 30.10 3.85 37.27
CA ILE A 206 30.07 5.28 36.92
C ILE A 206 30.91 5.99 37.96
N GLN A 207 32.21 5.99 37.75
CA GLN A 207 33.18 7.01 38.14
C GLN A 207 34.56 6.53 37.66
N ASN A 208 35.35 7.43 37.09
CA ASN A 208 36.72 7.23 36.58
C ASN A 208 36.86 6.91 35.09
N VAL A 209 36.42 7.80 34.20
CA VAL A 209 37.25 8.22 33.04
C VAL A 209 37.00 9.71 32.76
N GLN A 210 37.56 10.56 33.60
CA GLN A 210 37.95 11.92 33.21
C GLN A 210 39.47 11.99 33.38
N ASN A 211 40.13 12.66 32.43
CA ASN A 211 41.57 12.89 32.28
C ASN A 211 42.30 11.87 31.40
N THR A 212 42.53 12.24 30.14
CA THR A 212 43.88 12.60 29.66
C THR A 212 43.81 13.14 28.22
N ASP A 213 44.22 14.40 28.06
CA ASP A 213 44.52 15.03 26.78
C ASP A 213 45.85 14.51 26.20
N SER A 214 45.94 14.37 24.86
CA SER A 214 46.93 15.08 24.01
C SER A 214 47.46 14.32 22.76
N GLN A 215 47.26 14.97 21.60
CA GLN A 215 48.16 15.12 20.41
C GLN A 215 48.09 14.17 19.17
N LYS A 216 47.42 14.73 18.14
CA LYS A 216 47.78 14.94 16.69
C LYS A 216 48.36 13.81 15.81
N SER A 217 47.64 13.52 14.71
CA SER A 217 48.01 13.90 13.31
C SER A 217 46.95 13.46 12.27
N SER A 218 46.58 14.37 11.35
CA SER A 218 45.62 14.21 10.23
C SER A 218 46.25 13.53 8.99
N PRO A 219 45.47 13.00 8.02
CA PRO A 219 44.98 13.89 6.94
C PRO A 219 43.58 13.60 6.34
N THR A 220 42.97 14.69 5.87
CA THR A 220 41.90 14.85 4.84
C THR A 220 40.45 14.46 5.16
N GLN A 221 39.73 15.45 5.71
CA GLN A 221 38.28 15.49 5.92
C GLN A 221 37.52 15.89 4.63
N LEU A 222 36.50 15.11 4.26
CA LEU A 222 35.28 15.66 3.67
C LEU A 222 34.44 16.20 4.83
N GLN A 223 34.37 17.53 4.98
CA GLN A 223 33.59 18.18 6.03
C GLN A 223 32.10 17.99 5.76
N TYR A 224 31.49 17.04 6.45
CA TYR A 224 30.06 17.07 6.72
C TYR A 224 29.79 18.27 7.64
N ILE A 225 29.05 19.25 7.14
CA ILE A 225 28.52 20.35 7.96
C ILE A 225 27.63 19.71 9.03
N GLN A 226 28.17 19.63 10.25
CA GLN A 226 27.44 19.21 11.44
C GLN A 226 26.38 20.28 11.76
N ASN A 227 25.19 20.13 11.20
CA ASN A 227 24.00 20.62 11.86
C ASN A 227 23.92 19.92 13.23
N SER A 228 23.63 20.70 14.29
CA SER A 228 23.69 20.32 15.71
C SER A 228 23.42 18.83 15.97
N PRO A 229 24.18 18.16 16.85
CA PRO A 229 24.01 16.76 17.13
C PRO A 229 22.58 16.54 17.64
N VAL A 230 21.75 15.93 16.80
CA VAL A 230 20.55 15.26 17.26
C VAL A 230 21.09 14.24 18.25
N LYS A 231 20.79 14.41 19.55
CA LYS A 231 21.14 13.42 20.57
C LYS A 231 20.72 12.07 20.01
N THR A 232 21.68 11.20 19.75
CA THR A 232 21.42 9.79 19.52
C THR A 232 20.71 9.34 20.78
N HIS A 233 19.39 9.18 20.72
CA HIS A 233 18.66 8.58 21.83
C HIS A 233 19.23 7.17 21.95
N ASP A 234 19.97 6.92 23.04
CA ASP A 234 20.62 5.63 23.31
C ASP A 234 19.62 4.46 23.42
N LYS A 235 18.32 4.71 23.28
CA LYS A 235 17.27 3.69 23.07
C LYS A 235 16.24 4.20 22.06
N ILE A 236 16.18 3.60 20.87
CA ILE A 236 15.04 3.75 19.97
C ILE A 236 13.85 3.04 20.62
N ASN A 237 13.00 3.82 21.30
CA ASN A 237 11.80 3.32 21.97
C ASN A 237 10.57 3.51 21.06
N VAL A 238 10.07 2.40 20.52
CA VAL A 238 8.90 2.38 19.63
C VAL A 238 7.65 2.90 20.34
N ARG A 239 7.47 2.57 21.63
CA ARG A 239 6.30 2.98 22.41
C ARG A 239 6.25 4.48 22.63
N GLU A 240 7.37 5.07 23.04
CA GLU A 240 7.46 6.53 23.25
C GLU A 240 7.16 7.29 21.95
N TYR A 241 7.64 6.79 20.81
CA TYR A 241 7.30 7.35 19.49
C TYR A 241 5.80 7.27 19.19
N HIS A 242 5.15 6.13 19.49
CA HIS A 242 3.71 5.95 19.28
C HIS A 242 2.86 6.84 20.20
N GLU A 243 3.25 6.99 21.46
CA GLU A 243 2.60 7.86 22.44
C GLU A 243 2.56 9.32 21.99
N GLN A 244 3.63 9.80 21.34
CA GLN A 244 3.74 11.17 20.84
C GLN A 244 3.20 11.35 19.41
N SER A 245 2.95 10.25 18.68
CA SER A 245 2.55 10.28 17.28
C SER A 245 1.04 10.41 17.10
N ARG A 246 0.59 11.61 16.70
CA ARG A 246 -0.84 11.82 16.36
C ARG A 246 -1.37 10.87 15.28
N LEU A 247 -0.53 10.42 14.34
CA LEU A 247 -0.96 9.56 13.24
C LEU A 247 -1.19 8.12 13.73
N HIS A 248 -0.40 7.70 14.72
CA HIS A 248 -0.64 6.46 15.46
C HIS A 248 -1.99 6.54 16.18
N HIS A 249 -2.21 7.60 16.98
CA HIS A 249 -3.46 7.85 17.69
C HIS A 249 -4.68 7.93 16.77
N LEU A 250 -4.62 8.64 15.63
CA LEU A 250 -5.71 8.69 14.66
C LEU A 250 -6.11 7.31 14.14
N SER A 251 -5.12 6.44 13.92
CA SER A 251 -5.36 5.06 13.48
C SER A 251 -6.00 4.23 14.59
N GLN A 252 -5.61 4.44 15.85
CA GLN A 252 -6.21 3.80 17.02
C GLN A 252 -7.63 4.29 17.29
N TRP A 253 -7.87 5.60 17.36
CA TRP A 253 -9.20 6.14 17.65
C TRP A 253 -10.25 5.81 16.58
N LYS A 254 -9.83 5.60 15.32
CA LYS A 254 -10.74 5.04 14.31
C LYS A 254 -11.24 3.66 14.71
N VAL A 255 -10.35 2.82 15.23
CA VAL A 255 -10.69 1.48 15.72
C VAL A 255 -11.47 1.55 17.03
N GLU A 256 -11.13 2.46 17.94
CA GLU A 256 -11.91 2.72 19.16
C GLU A 256 -13.33 3.18 18.82
N ALA A 257 -13.52 4.04 17.83
CA ALA A 257 -14.84 4.48 17.38
C ALA A 257 -15.65 3.31 16.81
N GLN A 258 -15.01 2.42 16.04
CA GLN A 258 -15.63 1.19 15.56
C GLN A 258 -16.03 0.27 16.73
N GLN A 259 -15.12 0.02 17.67
CA GLN A 259 -15.37 -0.79 18.86
C GLN A 259 -16.47 -0.20 19.74
N PHE A 260 -16.48 1.12 19.91
CA PHE A 260 -17.51 1.84 20.65
C PHE A 260 -18.89 1.58 20.05
N LEU A 261 -19.04 1.65 18.72
CA LEU A 261 -20.29 1.35 18.02
C LEU A 261 -20.65 -0.15 18.03
N ILE A 262 -19.67 -1.05 18.13
CA ILE A 262 -19.93 -2.49 18.30
C ILE A 262 -20.47 -2.78 19.70
N GLN A 263 -19.88 -2.16 20.73
CA GLN A 263 -20.29 -2.29 22.13
C GLN A 263 -21.62 -1.57 22.41
N ASN A 264 -21.86 -0.45 21.73
CA ASN A 264 -23.06 0.37 21.83
C ASN A 264 -23.73 0.43 20.44
N PRO A 265 -24.37 -0.67 19.99
CA PRO A 265 -24.95 -0.73 18.65
C PRO A 265 -26.00 0.37 18.46
N PRO A 266 -26.03 1.06 17.30
CA PRO A 266 -27.03 2.09 17.02
C PRO A 266 -28.45 1.54 17.16
N GLN A 267 -29.28 2.24 17.94
CA GLN A 267 -30.68 1.89 18.25
C GLN A 267 -31.69 2.77 17.51
N GLY A 268 -31.23 3.68 16.65
CA GLY A 268 -32.10 4.52 15.85
C GLY A 268 -32.95 3.72 14.85
N PRO A 269 -33.93 4.38 14.21
CA PRO A 269 -34.82 3.73 13.25
C PRO A 269 -34.04 3.14 12.06
N LYS A 270 -34.52 2.01 11.54
CA LYS A 270 -33.92 1.34 10.39
C LYS A 270 -34.28 2.09 9.09
N PRO A 271 -33.30 2.47 8.24
CA PRO A 271 -33.59 3.08 6.95
C PRO A 271 -34.44 2.18 6.07
N ASN A 272 -35.34 2.79 5.29
CA ASN A 272 -36.15 2.08 4.30
C ASN A 272 -35.31 1.80 3.04
N ASP A 273 -35.13 0.52 2.71
CA ASP A 273 -34.34 0.09 1.56
C ASP A 273 -35.04 0.34 0.21
N THR A 274 -36.37 0.55 0.19
CA THR A 274 -37.11 0.92 -1.03
C THR A 274 -37.17 2.43 -1.26
N ALA A 275 -36.86 3.24 -0.25
CA ALA A 275 -36.83 4.69 -0.38
C ALA A 275 -35.59 5.16 -1.15
N ALA A 276 -35.67 6.35 -1.76
CA ALA A 276 -34.53 6.97 -2.43
C ALA A 276 -33.30 7.02 -1.49
N PRO A 277 -32.10 6.66 -1.98
CA PRO A 277 -30.88 6.72 -1.18
C PRO A 277 -30.64 8.13 -0.63
N LEU A 278 -30.43 8.20 0.69
CA LEU A 278 -30.05 9.43 1.37
C LEU A 278 -28.95 9.10 2.37
N PHE A 279 -27.79 9.69 2.16
CA PHE A 279 -26.63 9.56 3.03
C PHE A 279 -26.31 10.91 3.65
N MET A 280 -25.96 10.88 4.93
CA MET A 280 -25.44 12.01 5.66
C MET A 280 -23.98 11.77 5.98
N HIS A 281 -23.18 12.82 5.78
CA HIS A 281 -21.80 12.87 6.17
C HIS A 281 -21.62 13.96 7.22
N ILE A 282 -21.05 13.59 8.37
CA ILE A 282 -20.82 14.49 9.50
C ILE A 282 -19.32 14.55 9.76
N ASP A 283 -18.78 15.77 9.96
CA ASP A 283 -17.36 16.01 10.20
C ASP A 283 -17.20 17.20 11.16
N ILE A 284 -16.59 16.97 12.33
CA ILE A 284 -16.29 18.02 13.31
C ILE A 284 -15.24 18.99 12.78
N ASP A 285 -15.57 20.27 12.82
CA ASP A 285 -14.73 21.30 12.22
C ASP A 285 -13.38 21.47 12.92
N CYS A 286 -12.27 21.45 12.18
CA CYS A 286 -10.92 21.61 12.75
C CYS A 286 -10.68 20.88 14.09
N PHE A 287 -11.16 19.62 14.20
CA PHE A 287 -11.37 18.86 15.43
C PHE A 287 -10.34 19.09 16.55
N PHE A 288 -9.04 18.85 16.30
CA PHE A 288 -8.02 18.99 17.35
C PHE A 288 -7.93 20.40 17.94
N VAL A 289 -8.15 21.45 17.14
CA VAL A 289 -8.14 22.82 17.65
C VAL A 289 -9.33 23.04 18.57
N GLN A 290 -10.54 22.65 18.14
CA GLN A 290 -11.73 22.83 18.97
C GLN A 290 -11.65 22.02 20.27
N ALA A 291 -11.21 20.77 20.18
CA ALA A 291 -11.07 19.89 21.34
C ALA A 291 -10.00 20.42 22.31
N SER A 292 -8.80 20.78 21.83
CA SER A 292 -7.78 21.41 22.67
C SER A 292 -8.25 22.74 23.26
N TYR A 293 -8.95 23.57 22.49
CA TYR A 293 -9.50 24.84 22.96
C TYR A 293 -10.56 24.62 24.06
N SER A 294 -11.41 23.59 23.93
CA SER A 294 -12.44 23.26 24.92
C SER A 294 -11.87 22.84 26.28
N ALA A 295 -10.62 22.34 26.30
CA ALA A 295 -9.90 21.94 27.50
C ALA A 295 -9.18 23.11 28.21
N LEU A 296 -9.12 24.30 27.60
CA LEU A 296 -8.49 25.48 28.20
C LEU A 296 -9.36 26.10 29.29
N SER A 297 -8.76 26.89 30.18
CA SER A 297 -9.51 27.66 31.17
C SER A 297 -10.43 28.71 30.51
N ALA A 298 -11.50 29.11 31.19
CA ALA A 298 -12.44 30.11 30.65
C ALA A 298 -11.74 31.43 30.27
N GLN A 299 -10.73 31.84 31.05
CA GLN A 299 -9.93 33.03 30.75
C GLN A 299 -9.10 32.86 29.46
N GLN A 300 -8.47 31.70 29.27
CA GLN A 300 -7.70 31.41 28.06
C GLN A 300 -8.60 31.31 26.83
N GLN A 301 -9.78 30.70 26.96
CA GLN A 301 -10.76 30.64 25.89
C GLN A 301 -11.15 32.06 25.45
N LEU A 302 -11.51 32.94 26.40
CA LEU A 302 -11.85 34.33 26.08
C LEU A 302 -10.71 35.07 25.36
N LEU A 303 -9.46 34.85 25.78
CA LEU A 303 -8.29 35.44 25.16
C LEU A 303 -8.06 34.95 23.71
N TYR A 304 -8.38 33.68 23.43
CA TYR A 304 -8.05 33.01 22.16
C TYR A 304 -9.21 32.95 21.16
N GLN A 305 -10.41 33.37 21.55
CA GLN A 305 -11.66 33.18 20.79
C GLN A 305 -11.60 33.63 19.32
N SER A 306 -10.89 34.71 19.04
CA SER A 306 -10.79 35.31 17.69
C SER A 306 -9.39 35.20 17.08
N LEU A 307 -8.48 34.45 17.71
CA LEU A 307 -7.10 34.34 17.25
C LEU A 307 -6.90 33.21 16.24
N PRO A 308 -5.90 33.31 15.35
CA PRO A 308 -5.46 32.19 14.54
C PRO A 308 -4.84 31.13 15.44
N LEU A 309 -5.43 29.94 15.47
CA LEU A 309 -5.01 28.82 16.33
C LEU A 309 -4.56 27.63 15.49
N CYS A 310 -3.53 26.93 15.95
CA CYS A 310 -3.14 25.63 15.42
C CYS A 310 -2.75 24.65 16.53
N VAL A 311 -2.78 23.36 16.23
CA VAL A 311 -2.25 22.30 17.10
C VAL A 311 -0.98 21.73 16.48
N CYS A 312 0.10 21.69 17.26
CA CYS A 312 1.40 21.20 16.84
C CYS A 312 2.17 20.58 18.03
N SER A 313 3.17 19.73 17.77
CA SER A 313 4.03 19.15 18.83
C SER A 313 5.07 20.14 19.34
N SER A 314 5.41 21.16 18.56
CA SER A 314 6.45 22.12 18.93
C SER A 314 5.89 23.13 19.94
N SER A 315 6.51 23.23 21.10
CA SER A 315 6.25 24.30 22.09
C SER A 315 7.02 25.58 21.76
N ASN A 316 7.98 25.53 20.84
CA ASN A 316 8.86 26.66 20.54
C ASN A 316 8.36 27.41 19.31
N THR A 317 8.23 28.73 19.46
CA THR A 317 8.00 29.70 18.39
C THR A 317 9.24 29.96 17.53
N GLY A 318 10.28 29.12 17.65
CA GLY A 318 11.54 29.30 16.95
C GLY A 318 11.34 29.32 15.43
N GLN A 319 11.98 30.29 14.77
CA GLN A 319 11.83 30.63 13.34
C GLN A 319 12.15 29.47 12.35
N ASN A 320 12.53 28.29 12.82
CA ASN A 320 12.93 27.14 12.02
C ASN A 320 12.19 25.82 12.36
N SER A 321 11.02 25.88 13.03
CA SER A 321 10.29 24.66 13.38
C SER A 321 9.69 23.95 12.15
N THR A 322 10.08 22.70 11.95
CA THR A 322 9.60 21.81 10.86
C THR A 322 8.51 20.86 11.33
N ALA A 323 7.88 21.15 12.48
CA ALA A 323 6.79 20.35 13.02
C ALA A 323 5.52 20.58 12.21
N ASP A 324 4.72 19.53 12.03
CA ASP A 324 3.50 19.61 11.21
C ASP A 324 2.37 20.23 12.02
N ILE A 325 1.62 21.13 11.38
CA ILE A 325 0.32 21.55 11.89
C ILE A 325 -0.66 20.40 11.71
N ALA A 326 -1.16 19.86 12.81
CA ALA A 326 -2.14 18.80 12.76
C ALA A 326 -3.53 19.29 12.38
N SER A 327 -3.93 20.41 12.99
CA SER A 327 -5.18 21.11 12.72
C SER A 327 -4.97 22.60 12.92
N CYS A 328 -5.68 23.41 12.14
CA CYS A 328 -5.76 24.86 12.29
C CYS A 328 -7.21 25.33 12.16
N ASN A 329 -7.58 26.36 12.93
CA ASN A 329 -8.93 26.93 12.88
C ASN A 329 -9.14 27.72 11.58
N TYR A 330 -10.40 28.09 11.32
CA TYR A 330 -10.76 28.81 10.10
C TYR A 330 -10.19 30.23 10.05
N VAL A 331 -9.89 30.85 11.19
CA VAL A 331 -9.14 32.11 11.26
C VAL A 331 -7.72 31.91 10.72
N ALA A 332 -6.98 30.90 11.17
CA ALA A 332 -5.67 30.58 10.61
C ALA A 332 -5.74 30.22 9.11
N ARG A 333 -6.80 29.52 8.68
CA ARG A 333 -7.00 29.18 7.26
C ARG A 333 -7.19 30.40 6.36
N SER A 334 -7.74 31.52 6.85
CA SER A 334 -7.88 32.75 6.05
C SER A 334 -6.52 33.37 5.71
N TYR A 335 -5.50 33.15 6.54
CA TYR A 335 -4.09 33.48 6.25
C TYR A 335 -3.41 32.46 5.30
N GLY A 336 -4.16 31.49 4.78
CA GLY A 336 -3.65 30.44 3.90
C GLY A 336 -2.86 29.36 4.62
N ILE A 337 -2.97 29.25 5.95
CA ILE A 337 -2.45 28.13 6.74
C ILE A 337 -3.33 26.90 6.49
N ARG A 338 -2.72 25.72 6.43
CA ARG A 338 -3.42 24.45 6.14
C ARG A 338 -2.91 23.33 7.04
N ASN A 339 -3.75 22.33 7.26
CA ASN A 339 -3.33 21.11 7.93
C ASN A 339 -2.20 20.44 7.11
N GLY A 340 -1.18 19.91 7.79
CA GLY A 340 0.01 19.33 7.16
C GLY A 340 1.09 20.35 6.77
N MET A 341 0.81 21.66 6.86
CA MET A 341 1.83 22.70 6.68
C MET A 341 2.84 22.67 7.82
N TRP A 342 4.12 22.95 7.53
CA TRP A 342 5.13 23.13 8.58
C TRP A 342 4.89 24.42 9.36
N LEU A 343 5.16 24.35 10.67
CA LEU A 343 4.93 25.46 11.59
C LEU A 343 5.68 26.72 11.16
N ARG A 344 6.94 26.62 10.72
CA ARG A 344 7.71 27.75 10.16
C ARG A 344 6.93 28.48 9.07
N THR A 345 6.47 27.76 8.05
CA THR A 345 5.73 28.34 6.92
C THR A 345 4.42 28.97 7.37
N ALA A 346 3.76 28.42 8.40
CA ALA A 346 2.55 29.00 8.96
C ALA A 346 2.82 30.28 9.75
N GLN A 347 3.90 30.33 10.52
CA GLN A 347 4.32 31.53 11.27
C GLN A 347 4.81 32.65 10.35
N GLU A 348 5.43 32.32 9.21
CA GLU A 348 5.76 33.27 8.15
C GLU A 348 4.49 33.93 7.57
N LYS A 349 3.40 33.15 7.44
CA LYS A 349 2.09 33.65 6.99
C LYS A 349 1.33 34.44 8.06
N CYS A 350 1.48 34.05 9.33
CA CYS A 350 0.77 34.67 10.44
C CYS A 350 1.65 34.67 11.70
N LYS A 351 2.22 35.82 12.04
CA LYS A 351 3.10 35.98 13.21
C LYS A 351 2.36 35.86 14.54
N GLU A 352 1.05 36.13 14.55
CA GLU A 352 0.16 36.05 15.72
C GLU A 352 -0.41 34.63 15.94
N LEU A 353 0.06 33.63 15.18
CA LEU A 353 -0.41 32.25 15.27
C LEU A 353 -0.16 31.66 16.67
N VAL A 354 -1.25 31.36 17.37
CA VAL A 354 -1.20 30.70 18.69
C VAL A 354 -1.13 29.19 18.50
N ILE A 355 -0.19 28.57 19.22
CA ILE A 355 0.07 27.14 19.15
C ILE A 355 -0.51 26.48 20.40
N LEU A 356 -1.48 25.58 20.19
CA LEU A 356 -2.02 24.69 21.20
C LEU A 356 -1.26 23.35 21.17
N LYS A 357 -1.13 22.73 22.35
CA LYS A 357 -0.52 21.40 22.49
C LYS A 357 -1.55 20.31 22.14
N TYR A 358 -1.04 19.13 21.78
CA TYR A 358 -1.87 17.93 21.68
C TYR A 358 -2.44 17.57 23.05
N ASP A 359 -3.70 17.14 23.04
CA ASP A 359 -4.35 16.50 24.18
C ASP A 359 -5.06 15.24 23.71
N PHE A 360 -4.30 14.14 23.66
CA PHE A 360 -4.77 12.87 23.10
C PHE A 360 -5.94 12.27 23.89
N GLN A 361 -5.99 12.50 25.20
CA GLN A 361 -7.09 12.04 26.04
C GLN A 361 -8.38 12.78 25.69
N VAL A 362 -8.34 14.11 25.64
CA VAL A 362 -9.52 14.92 25.28
C VAL A 362 -10.03 14.56 23.89
N TYR A 363 -9.15 14.25 22.93
CA TYR A 363 -9.57 13.82 21.60
C TYR A 363 -10.33 12.49 21.62
N SER A 364 -9.85 11.48 22.36
CA SER A 364 -10.57 10.19 22.51
C SER A 364 -11.93 10.39 23.19
N GLU A 365 -11.98 11.20 24.26
CA GLU A 365 -13.23 11.49 24.98
C GLU A 365 -14.26 12.22 24.11
N GLN A 366 -13.84 13.25 23.35
CA GLN A 366 -14.72 13.99 22.46
C GLN A 366 -15.19 13.14 21.27
N SER A 367 -14.36 12.23 20.76
CA SER A 367 -14.75 11.23 19.75
C SER A 367 -15.88 10.33 20.27
N LYS A 368 -15.73 9.78 21.49
CA LYS A 368 -16.78 8.95 22.11
C LYS A 368 -18.08 9.73 22.29
N ARG A 369 -18.01 10.96 22.82
CA ARG A 369 -19.19 11.84 22.96
C ARG A 369 -19.83 12.15 21.62
N PHE A 370 -19.04 12.38 20.57
CA PHE A 370 -19.55 12.59 19.22
C PHE A 370 -20.37 11.38 18.75
N TYR A 371 -19.82 10.17 18.79
CA TYR A 371 -20.54 8.96 18.37
C TYR A 371 -21.75 8.63 19.26
N GLN A 372 -21.70 8.92 20.57
CA GLN A 372 -22.85 8.78 21.47
C GLN A 372 -24.08 9.57 20.99
N ASN A 373 -23.88 10.77 20.45
CA ASN A 373 -24.98 11.62 19.97
C ASN A 373 -25.66 11.08 18.70
N LEU A 374 -25.08 10.07 18.04
CA LEU A 374 -25.55 9.52 16.79
C LEU A 374 -26.33 8.21 16.95
N LEU A 375 -26.23 7.55 18.11
CA LEU A 375 -26.75 6.18 18.32
C LEU A 375 -28.26 6.04 18.09
N ASP A 376 -29.03 7.08 18.35
CA ASP A 376 -30.49 7.14 18.22
C ASP A 376 -30.96 7.66 16.85
N ILE A 377 -30.03 8.10 15.99
CA ILE A 377 -30.36 8.74 14.71
C ILE A 377 -30.77 7.73 13.63
N SER A 378 -30.03 6.62 13.54
CA SER A 378 -30.26 5.58 12.54
C SER A 378 -29.63 4.29 13.01
N SER A 379 -30.23 3.16 12.63
CA SER A 379 -29.62 1.85 12.88
C SER A 379 -28.37 1.59 12.00
N GLN A 380 -28.03 2.50 11.07
CA GLN A 380 -26.95 2.31 10.10
C GLN A 380 -25.94 3.46 10.11
N ILE A 381 -24.86 3.27 10.85
CA ILE A 381 -23.75 4.22 11.01
C ILE A 381 -22.44 3.56 10.56
N MET A 382 -21.68 4.27 9.72
CA MET A 382 -20.36 3.85 9.25
C MET A 382 -19.30 4.86 9.73
N PRO A 383 -18.48 4.51 10.74
CA PRO A 383 -17.40 5.38 11.22
C PRO A 383 -16.29 5.51 10.16
N VAL A 384 -15.81 6.74 9.93
CA VAL A 384 -14.72 7.03 8.98
C VAL A 384 -13.41 7.30 9.73
N SER A 385 -13.49 8.15 10.76
CA SER A 385 -12.41 8.53 11.68
C SER A 385 -12.96 8.71 13.11
N CYS A 386 -12.19 9.32 14.01
CA CYS A 386 -12.64 9.71 15.34
C CYS A 386 -13.63 10.89 15.35
N ASP A 387 -13.69 11.68 14.28
CA ASP A 387 -14.47 12.91 14.16
C ASP A 387 -15.37 12.97 12.91
N GLU A 388 -15.37 11.91 12.10
CA GLU A 388 -16.03 11.82 10.80
C GLU A 388 -16.80 10.49 10.66
N CYS A 389 -18.04 10.54 10.18
CA CYS A 389 -18.85 9.35 9.92
C CYS A 389 -19.86 9.53 8.78
N TYR A 390 -20.36 8.42 8.25
CA TYR A 390 -21.55 8.38 7.39
C TYR A 390 -22.74 7.75 8.11
N ILE A 391 -23.95 8.23 7.80
CA ILE A 391 -25.22 7.67 8.29
C ILE A 391 -26.17 7.50 7.11
N LYS A 392 -26.83 6.34 6.98
CA LYS A 392 -27.90 6.13 6.00
C LYS A 392 -29.23 6.59 6.61
N LEU A 393 -29.97 7.41 5.87
CA LEU A 393 -31.22 8.07 6.33
C LEU A 393 -32.38 7.88 5.34
N SER A 394 -32.26 6.95 4.40
CA SER A 394 -33.29 6.63 3.41
C SER A 394 -34.66 6.44 4.08
N GLY A 395 -35.62 7.28 3.71
CA GLY A 395 -37.00 7.23 4.22
C GLY A 395 -37.20 7.64 5.68
N LEU A 396 -36.17 8.10 6.40
CA LEU A 396 -36.27 8.46 7.82
C LEU A 396 -36.62 9.93 8.06
N ILE A 397 -36.31 10.82 7.11
CA ILE A 397 -36.36 12.26 7.32
C ILE A 397 -37.18 12.94 6.24
N SER A 398 -38.22 13.66 6.66
CA SER A 398 -39.03 14.51 5.80
C SER A 398 -38.38 15.89 5.64
N ASN A 399 -38.16 16.61 6.75
CA ASN A 399 -37.52 17.94 6.75
C ASN A 399 -36.00 17.84 6.99
N LYS A 400 -35.24 17.87 5.90
CA LYS A 400 -33.77 17.72 5.92
C LYS A 400 -33.05 18.86 6.64
N GLU A 401 -33.48 20.10 6.43
CA GLU A 401 -32.81 21.29 6.98
C GLU A 401 -32.97 21.38 8.50
N GLU A 402 -34.20 21.20 8.98
CA GLU A 402 -34.52 21.20 10.40
C GLU A 402 -33.75 20.09 11.13
N PHE A 403 -33.81 18.87 10.61
CA PHE A 403 -33.09 17.73 11.17
C PHE A 403 -31.58 17.99 11.30
N MET A 404 -30.93 18.53 10.26
CA MET A 404 -29.50 18.86 10.32
C MET A 404 -29.21 19.94 11.38
N THR A 405 -30.07 20.95 11.50
CA THR A 405 -29.90 22.03 12.49
C THR A 405 -30.05 21.51 13.92
N GLU A 406 -31.05 20.68 14.18
CA GLU A 406 -31.27 20.05 15.49
C GLU A 406 -30.11 19.12 15.87
N LEU A 407 -29.66 18.28 14.94
CA LEU A 407 -28.54 17.36 15.19
C LEU A 407 -27.24 18.13 15.48
N LYS A 408 -26.96 19.19 14.73
CA LYS A 408 -25.81 20.06 15.02
C LYS A 408 -25.93 20.71 16.40
N ALA A 409 -27.11 21.19 16.76
CA ALA A 409 -27.35 21.79 18.08
C ALA A 409 -27.21 20.74 19.21
N LYS A 410 -27.65 19.50 18.98
CA LYS A 410 -27.47 18.36 19.90
C LYS A 410 -25.98 18.06 20.11
N ILE A 411 -25.22 17.86 19.03
CA ILE A 411 -23.78 17.60 19.09
C ILE A 411 -23.04 18.75 19.77
N LYS A 412 -23.37 20.00 19.44
CA LYS A 412 -22.74 21.19 20.05
C LYS A 412 -23.06 21.31 21.54
N ARG A 413 -24.29 21.03 21.97
CA ARG A 413 -24.65 21.04 23.40
C ARG A 413 -23.88 19.98 24.20
N SER A 414 -23.68 18.80 23.62
CA SER A 414 -23.02 17.68 24.30
C SER A 414 -21.49 17.80 24.29
N THR A 415 -20.89 18.22 23.18
CA THR A 415 -19.43 18.21 22.99
C THR A 415 -18.80 19.59 23.16
N GLY A 416 -19.58 20.67 23.01
CA GLY A 416 -19.08 22.04 22.87
C GLY A 416 -18.53 22.37 21.46
N LEU A 417 -18.48 21.38 20.55
CA LEU A 417 -17.80 21.50 19.26
C LEU A 417 -18.80 21.80 18.14
N ILE A 418 -18.41 22.67 17.21
CA ILE A 418 -19.16 22.88 15.96
C ILE A 418 -18.84 21.78 14.95
N THR A 419 -19.86 21.37 14.20
CA THR A 419 -19.75 20.34 13.17
C THR A 419 -20.40 20.82 11.89
N SER A 420 -19.96 20.28 10.76
CA SER A 420 -20.57 20.52 9.46
C SER A 420 -21.22 19.23 8.96
N ILE A 421 -22.40 19.36 8.36
CA ILE A 421 -23.20 18.21 7.87
C ILE A 421 -23.49 18.36 6.38
N GLY A 422 -23.35 17.27 5.65
CA GLY A 422 -23.66 17.19 4.22
C GLY A 422 -24.63 16.06 3.95
N LEU A 423 -25.66 16.32 3.14
CA LEU A 423 -26.59 15.30 2.64
C LEU A 423 -26.41 15.12 1.14
N GLY A 424 -26.48 13.87 0.69
CA GLY A 424 -26.42 13.50 -0.72
C GLY A 424 -27.05 12.15 -1.01
N SER A 425 -27.27 11.85 -2.29
CA SER A 425 -27.81 10.55 -2.73
C SER A 425 -26.75 9.44 -2.81
N SER A 426 -25.48 9.80 -2.61
CA SER A 426 -24.31 8.92 -2.57
C SER A 426 -23.34 9.39 -1.49
N LEU A 427 -22.40 8.54 -1.06
CA LEU A 427 -21.40 8.87 -0.04
C LEU A 427 -20.51 10.03 -0.49
N ILE A 428 -20.04 10.00 -1.74
CA ILE A 428 -19.22 11.07 -2.32
C ILE A 428 -19.98 12.40 -2.36
N GLN A 429 -21.27 12.38 -2.72
CA GLN A 429 -22.11 13.58 -2.71
C GLN A 429 -22.26 14.14 -1.31
N ALA A 430 -22.57 13.29 -0.33
CA ALA A 430 -22.69 13.71 1.07
C ALA A 430 -21.38 14.31 1.59
N ARG A 431 -20.24 13.68 1.31
CA ARG A 431 -18.92 14.19 1.73
C ARG A 431 -18.58 15.54 1.10
N ILE A 432 -18.84 15.69 -0.19
CA ILE A 432 -18.64 16.95 -0.90
C ILE A 432 -19.58 18.04 -0.40
N ALA A 433 -20.84 17.70 -0.08
CA ALA A 433 -21.78 18.62 0.55
C ALA A 433 -21.23 19.15 1.87
N THR A 434 -20.67 18.27 2.72
CA THR A 434 -20.01 18.70 3.96
C THR A 434 -18.82 19.61 3.66
N LYS A 435 -17.96 19.24 2.70
CA LYS A 435 -16.78 20.05 2.32
C LYS A 435 -17.17 21.46 1.85
N LEU A 436 -18.23 21.58 1.06
CA LEU A 436 -18.77 22.87 0.60
C LEU A 436 -19.48 23.65 1.72
N GLY A 437 -20.03 22.96 2.72
CA GLY A 437 -20.74 23.55 3.85
C GLY A 437 -19.82 24.08 4.95
N LYS A 438 -18.58 23.60 5.03
CA LYS A 438 -17.63 24.04 6.06
C LYS A 438 -17.27 25.54 5.93
N PRO A 439 -17.08 26.28 7.05
CA PRO A 439 -17.26 25.88 8.47
C PRO A 439 -18.70 26.02 9.00
N ASN A 440 -19.02 25.24 10.04
CA ASN A 440 -20.28 25.26 10.79
C ASN A 440 -21.51 25.35 9.89
N GLY A 441 -21.48 24.73 8.71
CA GLY A 441 -22.59 24.77 7.77
C GLY A 441 -23.35 23.46 7.70
N GLN A 442 -24.39 23.49 6.89
CA GLN A 442 -25.14 22.31 6.48
C GLN A 442 -25.57 22.50 5.03
N ILE A 443 -25.44 21.47 4.21
CA ILE A 443 -25.81 21.51 2.79
C ILE A 443 -26.44 20.17 2.39
N HIS A 444 -27.53 20.23 1.64
CA HIS A 444 -28.06 19.09 0.89
C HIS A 444 -27.82 19.29 -0.61
N ILE A 445 -27.14 18.35 -1.25
CA ILE A 445 -26.93 18.35 -2.71
C ILE A 445 -27.81 17.27 -3.32
N GLY A 446 -28.75 17.69 -4.18
CA GLY A 446 -29.54 16.76 -4.98
C GLY A 446 -28.71 16.11 -6.10
N LYS A 447 -29.11 14.91 -6.52
CA LYS A 447 -28.41 14.10 -7.55
C LYS A 447 -28.11 14.89 -8.83
N GLU A 448 -29.10 15.64 -9.34
CA GLU A 448 -28.99 16.41 -10.58
C GLU A 448 -28.12 17.65 -10.46
N GLN A 449 -28.04 18.24 -9.27
CA GLN A 449 -27.28 19.47 -9.02
C GLN A 449 -25.78 19.21 -8.84
N PHE A 450 -25.41 17.99 -8.43
CA PHE A 450 -24.05 17.65 -8.04
C PHE A 450 -23.03 17.89 -9.16
N ILE A 451 -23.30 17.36 -10.36
CA ILE A 451 -22.40 17.42 -11.52
C ILE A 451 -22.08 18.88 -11.86
N GLU A 452 -23.12 19.71 -11.98
CA GLU A 452 -23.00 21.12 -12.33
C GLU A 452 -22.30 21.94 -11.23
N LEU A 453 -22.57 21.62 -9.96
CA LEU A 453 -22.02 22.35 -8.81
C LEU A 453 -20.50 22.22 -8.70
N ILE A 454 -19.94 21.06 -9.04
CA ILE A 454 -18.52 20.76 -8.83
C ILE A 454 -17.66 20.91 -10.08
N LYS A 455 -18.24 21.05 -11.28
CA LYS A 455 -17.48 21.02 -12.55
C LYS A 455 -16.30 22.01 -12.59
N HIS A 456 -16.44 23.17 -11.94
CA HIS A 456 -15.41 24.21 -11.92
C HIS A 456 -14.32 23.98 -10.86
N LYS A 457 -14.46 22.97 -10.00
CA LYS A 457 -13.45 22.63 -9.00
C LYS A 457 -12.28 21.90 -9.64
N THR A 458 -11.11 22.02 -9.04
CA THR A 458 -9.92 21.25 -9.42
C THR A 458 -10.13 19.77 -9.10
N VAL A 459 -9.43 18.88 -9.80
CA VAL A 459 -9.59 17.42 -9.61
C VAL A 459 -9.27 16.95 -8.18
N ASP A 460 -8.31 17.57 -7.49
CA ASP A 460 -7.97 17.28 -6.08
C ASP A 460 -9.07 17.71 -5.08
N PHE A 461 -10.15 18.34 -5.58
CA PHE A 461 -11.33 18.56 -4.78
C PHE A 461 -12.09 17.25 -4.48
N LEU A 462 -12.04 16.27 -5.38
CA LEU A 462 -12.70 14.97 -5.23
C LEU A 462 -11.94 14.07 -4.23
N PRO A 463 -12.67 13.30 -3.39
CA PRO A 463 -12.02 12.32 -2.52
C PRO A 463 -11.30 11.24 -3.34
N GLY A 464 -10.12 10.83 -2.89
CA GLY A 464 -9.28 9.83 -3.58
C GLY A 464 -8.30 10.41 -4.60
N ILE A 465 -8.38 11.71 -4.91
CA ILE A 465 -7.43 12.40 -5.80
C ILE A 465 -6.43 13.21 -4.96
N GLY A 466 -5.28 12.60 -4.68
CA GLY A 466 -4.13 13.28 -4.05
C GLY A 466 -3.28 14.06 -5.06
N GLN A 467 -2.26 14.77 -4.55
CA GLN A 467 -1.36 15.61 -5.35
C GLN A 467 -0.70 14.86 -6.52
N GLU A 468 -0.26 13.62 -6.30
CA GLU A 468 0.35 12.80 -7.35
C GLU A 468 -0.65 12.47 -8.46
N THR A 469 -1.83 11.95 -8.11
CA THR A 469 -2.90 11.66 -9.09
C THR A 469 -3.30 12.93 -9.84
N ALA A 470 -3.47 14.06 -9.15
CA ALA A 470 -3.79 15.35 -9.78
C ALA A 470 -2.67 15.81 -10.73
N THR A 471 -1.40 15.61 -10.38
CA THR A 471 -0.26 15.95 -11.24
C THR A 471 -0.27 15.12 -12.53
N VAL A 472 -0.59 13.82 -12.42
CA VAL A 472 -0.73 12.93 -13.59
C VAL A 472 -1.93 13.35 -14.44
N MET A 473 -3.08 13.67 -13.83
CA MET A 473 -4.25 14.20 -14.55
C MET A 473 -3.93 15.48 -15.32
N ASN A 474 -3.26 16.44 -14.68
CA ASN A 474 -2.83 17.67 -15.33
C ASN A 474 -1.92 17.39 -16.53
N SER A 475 -1.06 16.37 -16.46
CA SER A 475 -0.17 16.00 -17.56
C SER A 475 -0.88 15.44 -18.79
N ILE A 476 -2.11 14.94 -18.63
CA ILE A 476 -2.98 14.47 -19.72
C ILE A 476 -4.11 15.46 -20.05
N GLY A 477 -3.98 16.72 -19.60
CA GLY A 477 -4.91 17.80 -19.93
C GLY A 477 -6.19 17.86 -19.09
N ILE A 478 -6.26 17.13 -17.97
CA ILE A 478 -7.43 17.11 -17.08
C ILE A 478 -7.10 17.95 -15.84
N TYR A 479 -7.69 19.15 -15.71
CA TYR A 479 -7.39 20.09 -14.63
C TYR A 479 -8.56 20.28 -13.66
N SER A 480 -9.78 20.28 -14.20
CA SER A 480 -11.03 20.44 -13.47
C SER A 480 -11.82 19.15 -13.38
N VAL A 481 -12.78 19.10 -12.45
CA VAL A 481 -13.75 18.00 -12.39
C VAL A 481 -14.60 17.95 -13.67
N GLY A 482 -14.90 19.11 -14.26
CA GLY A 482 -15.57 19.19 -15.55
C GLY A 482 -14.77 18.50 -16.66
N ASP A 483 -13.46 18.72 -16.73
CA ASP A 483 -12.59 18.04 -17.69
C ASP A 483 -12.63 16.51 -17.46
N LEU A 484 -12.62 16.09 -16.19
CA LEU A 484 -12.69 14.67 -15.82
C LEU A 484 -14.04 14.04 -16.21
N GLN A 485 -15.14 14.78 -16.11
CA GLN A 485 -16.47 14.34 -16.53
C GLN A 485 -16.57 14.12 -18.05
N HIS A 486 -15.83 14.92 -18.84
CA HIS A 486 -15.79 14.81 -20.31
C HIS A 486 -14.63 13.94 -20.83
N ALA A 487 -13.76 13.46 -19.93
CA ALA A 487 -12.62 12.64 -20.32
C ALA A 487 -13.08 11.29 -20.86
N GLN A 488 -12.37 10.80 -21.87
CA GLN A 488 -12.59 9.44 -22.37
C GLN A 488 -12.18 8.43 -21.29
N LEU A 489 -13.10 7.53 -20.94
CA LEU A 489 -12.85 6.49 -19.93
C LEU A 489 -11.61 5.65 -20.28
N ASN A 490 -11.42 5.29 -21.56
CA ASN A 490 -10.25 4.54 -22.01
C ASN A 490 -8.93 5.26 -21.71
N LEU A 491 -8.87 6.59 -21.85
CA LEU A 491 -7.67 7.38 -21.51
C LEU A 491 -7.37 7.29 -20.01
N LEU A 492 -8.39 7.39 -19.16
CA LEU A 492 -8.25 7.27 -17.71
C LEU A 492 -7.78 5.86 -17.32
N GLN A 493 -8.34 4.82 -17.92
CA GLN A 493 -7.97 3.43 -17.66
C GLN A 493 -6.55 3.11 -18.13
N GLN A 494 -6.13 3.63 -19.29
CA GLN A 494 -4.75 3.48 -19.77
C GLN A 494 -3.73 4.20 -18.87
N THR A 495 -4.13 5.34 -18.29
CA THR A 495 -3.23 6.16 -17.47
C THR A 495 -3.14 5.66 -16.02
N PHE A 496 -4.28 5.29 -15.42
CA PHE A 496 -4.38 4.96 -13.99
C PHE A 496 -4.60 3.47 -13.70
N GLY A 497 -4.80 2.65 -14.73
CA GLY A 497 -5.29 1.28 -14.62
C GLY A 497 -6.81 1.21 -14.68
N GLU A 498 -7.34 0.06 -15.08
CA GLU A 498 -8.76 -0.16 -15.36
C GLU A 498 -9.69 0.23 -14.19
N ILE A 499 -9.42 -0.34 -13.01
CA ILE A 499 -10.24 -0.12 -11.81
C ILE A 499 -10.16 1.35 -11.36
N LYS A 500 -8.94 1.89 -11.22
CA LYS A 500 -8.75 3.26 -10.73
C LYS A 500 -9.28 4.29 -11.72
N GLY A 501 -9.06 4.10 -13.02
CA GLY A 501 -9.61 4.95 -14.08
C GLY A 501 -11.13 5.03 -14.02
N GLN A 502 -11.80 3.87 -13.88
CA GLN A 502 -13.26 3.83 -13.69
C GLN A 502 -13.71 4.54 -12.42
N GLN A 503 -13.02 4.32 -11.30
CA GLN A 503 -13.35 4.95 -10.01
C GLN A 503 -13.24 6.48 -10.07
N LEU A 504 -12.21 7.00 -10.74
CA LEU A 504 -12.00 8.44 -10.91
C LEU A 504 -13.11 9.05 -11.76
N PHE A 505 -13.46 8.41 -12.88
CA PHE A 505 -14.58 8.82 -13.72
C PHE A 505 -15.89 8.81 -12.96
N ASN A 506 -16.23 7.70 -12.30
CA ASN A 506 -17.44 7.55 -11.48
C ASN A 506 -17.53 8.62 -10.38
N SER A 507 -16.41 8.92 -9.72
CA SER A 507 -16.35 9.93 -8.66
C SER A 507 -16.74 11.32 -9.19
N SER A 508 -16.33 11.67 -10.41
CA SER A 508 -16.68 12.94 -11.05
C SER A 508 -18.19 13.09 -11.33
N LEU A 509 -18.90 11.97 -11.47
CA LEU A 509 -20.34 11.88 -11.69
C LEU A 509 -21.14 11.66 -10.39
N GLY A 510 -20.45 11.56 -9.25
CA GLY A 510 -21.07 11.34 -7.95
C GLY A 510 -21.49 9.90 -7.71
N ILE A 511 -20.92 8.95 -8.46
CA ILE A 511 -21.14 7.51 -8.32
C ILE A 511 -20.08 6.95 -7.39
N ASP A 512 -20.51 6.29 -6.31
CA ASP A 512 -19.60 5.76 -5.30
C ASP A 512 -18.83 4.53 -5.80
N SER A 513 -17.52 4.53 -5.59
CA SER A 513 -16.71 3.31 -5.59
C SER A 513 -16.65 2.63 -4.21
N LEU A 514 -16.99 3.39 -3.17
CA LEU A 514 -16.99 2.92 -1.78
C LEU A 514 -18.34 2.28 -1.46
N VAL A 515 -18.28 1.06 -0.93
CA VAL A 515 -19.47 0.38 -0.43
C VAL A 515 -19.75 0.86 0.99
N PHE A 516 -20.98 1.33 1.22
CA PHE A 516 -21.46 1.64 2.55
C PHE A 516 -21.54 0.38 3.41
N LYS A 517 -20.75 0.33 4.48
CA LYS A 517 -20.66 -0.80 5.41
C LYS A 517 -20.93 -0.31 6.84
N PRO A 518 -22.20 -0.24 7.25
CA PRO A 518 -22.53 0.18 8.61
C PRO A 518 -22.03 -0.86 9.62
N ILE A 519 -21.72 -0.41 10.82
CA ILE A 519 -21.45 -1.33 11.94
C ILE A 519 -22.73 -2.08 12.28
N GLN A 520 -22.65 -3.41 12.33
CA GLN A 520 -23.73 -4.28 12.77
C GLN A 520 -23.37 -4.85 14.15
N GLY A 521 -24.34 -4.86 15.07
CA GLY A 521 -24.15 -5.42 16.41
C GLY A 521 -23.69 -6.87 16.36
N GLY A 522 -22.72 -7.24 17.19
CA GLY A 522 -22.20 -8.61 17.28
C GLY A 522 -21.14 -9.00 16.23
N GLN A 523 -20.85 -8.16 15.22
CA GLN A 523 -19.77 -8.45 14.28
C GLN A 523 -18.40 -8.03 14.83
N GLN A 524 -17.46 -8.98 14.91
CA GLN A 524 -16.04 -8.66 15.05
C GLN A 524 -15.49 -8.21 13.70
N GLN A 525 -15.17 -6.92 13.57
CA GLN A 525 -14.41 -6.40 12.42
C GLN A 525 -12.96 -6.89 12.53
N LYS A 526 -12.68 -8.07 11.96
CA LYS A 526 -11.31 -8.58 11.86
C LYS A 526 -10.55 -7.78 10.81
N SER A 527 -9.47 -7.14 11.22
CA SER A 527 -8.59 -6.42 10.28
C SER A 527 -7.87 -7.43 9.40
N LYS A 528 -7.83 -7.20 8.08
CA LYS A 528 -7.05 -8.06 7.16
C LYS A 528 -5.54 -7.97 7.40
N GLN A 529 -5.09 -6.89 8.02
CA GLN A 529 -3.68 -6.63 8.30
C GLN A 529 -3.52 -5.81 9.58
N LEU A 530 -2.40 -6.04 10.26
CA LEU A 530 -1.91 -5.24 11.39
C LEU A 530 -0.58 -4.61 11.00
N GLN A 531 -0.38 -3.34 11.34
CA GLN A 531 0.85 -2.64 10.98
C GLN A 531 1.44 -1.90 12.18
N VAL A 532 2.76 -1.94 12.25
CA VAL A 532 3.60 -1.17 13.17
C VAL A 532 4.66 -0.47 12.33
N SER A 533 4.85 0.82 12.54
CA SER A 533 5.83 1.60 11.78
C SER A 533 6.52 2.63 12.66
N GLN A 534 7.77 2.91 12.30
CA GLN A 534 8.52 4.04 12.81
C GLN A 534 9.43 4.57 11.69
N ASN A 535 9.09 5.76 11.19
CA ASN A 535 9.78 6.41 10.06
C ASN A 535 10.30 7.81 10.43
N PHE A 536 10.43 8.08 11.73
CA PHE A 536 10.90 9.32 12.28
C PHE A 536 11.86 9.04 13.44
N GLY A 537 12.95 9.81 13.51
CA GLY A 537 13.98 9.68 14.56
C GLY A 537 14.91 8.46 14.42
N VAL A 538 14.77 7.65 13.37
CA VAL A 538 15.59 6.44 13.20
C VAL A 538 16.97 6.81 12.64
N ARG A 539 18.00 6.60 13.46
CA ARG A 539 19.41 6.77 13.11
C ARG A 539 20.17 5.59 13.70
N LEU A 540 20.68 4.73 12.82
CA LEU A 540 21.34 3.47 13.19
C LEU A 540 22.78 3.53 12.70
N THR A 541 23.73 3.05 13.50
CA THR A 541 25.16 2.99 13.12
C THR A 541 25.66 1.55 13.07
N THR A 542 25.05 0.63 13.80
CA THR A 542 25.49 -0.77 13.88
C THR A 542 24.39 -1.74 13.48
N LEU A 543 24.80 -2.92 12.98
CA LEU A 543 23.88 -4.01 12.68
C LEU A 543 23.10 -4.46 13.92
N LEU A 544 23.73 -4.44 15.10
CA LEU A 544 23.08 -4.77 16.36
C LEU A 544 21.91 -3.82 16.67
N GLN A 545 22.09 -2.51 16.46
CA GLN A 545 21.02 -1.54 16.63
C GLN A 545 19.87 -1.77 15.64
N LEU A 546 20.18 -2.13 14.39
CA LEU A 546 19.15 -2.49 13.40
C LEU A 546 18.38 -3.74 13.83
N LYS A 547 19.08 -4.81 14.24
CA LYS A 547 18.44 -6.04 14.73
C LYS A 547 17.52 -5.76 15.92
N GLN A 548 17.99 -4.98 16.90
CA GLN A 548 17.18 -4.58 18.05
C GLN A 548 15.96 -3.74 17.65
N PHE A 549 16.13 -2.80 16.73
CA PHE A 549 15.04 -1.95 16.24
C PHE A 549 13.93 -2.77 15.57
N ILE A 550 14.30 -3.71 14.69
CA ILE A 550 13.34 -4.61 14.04
C ILE A 550 12.67 -5.54 15.06
N TYR A 551 13.43 -6.09 16.01
CA TYR A 551 12.89 -6.92 17.08
C TYR A 551 11.85 -6.15 17.91
N ASN A 552 12.14 -4.91 18.30
CA ASN A 552 11.19 -4.07 19.05
C ASN A 552 9.89 -3.83 18.27
N LEU A 553 9.96 -3.61 16.95
CA LEU A 553 8.76 -3.47 16.11
C LEU A 553 7.95 -4.78 16.02
N LEU A 554 8.62 -5.93 15.99
CA LEU A 554 7.97 -7.25 16.01
C LEU A 554 7.28 -7.52 17.35
N VAL A 555 7.91 -7.13 18.48
CA VAL A 555 7.28 -7.22 19.81
C VAL A 555 5.99 -6.40 19.86
N GLU A 556 6.00 -5.18 19.33
CA GLU A 556 4.79 -4.34 19.26
C GLU A 556 3.73 -4.92 18.31
N LEU A 557 4.15 -5.56 17.20
CA LEU A 557 3.22 -6.24 16.30
C LEU A 557 2.57 -7.44 17.00
N GLN A 558 3.34 -8.21 17.77
CA GLN A 558 2.86 -9.33 18.58
C GLN A 558 1.90 -8.86 19.68
N ALA A 559 2.18 -7.73 20.33
CA ALA A 559 1.27 -7.13 21.30
C ALA A 559 -0.08 -6.77 20.66
N LYS A 560 -0.06 -6.10 19.50
CA LYS A 560 -1.28 -5.79 18.73
C LYS A 560 -2.04 -7.03 18.27
N GLN A 561 -1.32 -8.09 17.90
CA GLN A 561 -1.90 -9.38 17.53
C GLN A 561 -2.71 -9.96 18.70
N LYS A 562 -2.12 -9.99 19.90
CA LYS A 562 -2.75 -10.48 21.14
C LYS A 562 -3.95 -9.61 21.54
N GLU A 563 -3.79 -8.30 21.54
CA GLU A 563 -4.85 -7.32 21.88
C GLU A 563 -6.10 -7.49 20.98
N ARG A 564 -5.90 -7.72 19.68
CA ARG A 564 -7.00 -7.87 18.73
C ARG A 564 -7.51 -9.29 18.56
N ASN A 565 -6.90 -10.26 19.26
CA ASN A 565 -7.20 -11.68 19.13
C ASN A 565 -7.23 -12.13 17.65
N GLN A 566 -6.21 -11.76 16.88
CA GLN A 566 -6.06 -12.14 15.48
C GLN A 566 -4.81 -13.01 15.29
N GLN A 567 -4.81 -13.88 14.29
CA GLN A 567 -3.61 -14.65 13.92
C GLN A 567 -2.92 -14.00 12.73
N ILE A 568 -1.61 -13.80 12.82
CA ILE A 568 -0.78 -13.35 11.70
C ILE A 568 -0.19 -14.59 11.03
N ASN A 569 -0.33 -14.70 9.70
CA ASN A 569 0.18 -15.84 8.93
C ASN A 569 1.40 -15.46 8.07
N ARG A 570 1.59 -14.17 7.81
CA ARG A 570 2.71 -13.64 7.03
C ARG A 570 3.13 -12.28 7.55
N ILE A 571 4.43 -12.06 7.64
CA ILE A 571 5.02 -10.77 8.00
C ILE A 571 5.70 -10.21 6.76
N ILE A 572 5.53 -8.91 6.53
CA ILE A 572 6.19 -8.14 5.49
C ILE A 572 6.94 -7.00 6.17
N LEU A 573 8.25 -6.90 5.92
CA LEU A 573 9.11 -5.83 6.39
C LEU A 573 9.41 -4.89 5.21
N HIS A 574 9.17 -3.61 5.41
CA HIS A 574 9.60 -2.56 4.51
C HIS A 574 10.60 -1.65 5.22
N LEU A 575 11.82 -1.57 4.73
CA LEU A 575 12.82 -0.61 5.19
C LEU A 575 12.83 0.62 4.30
N ASN A 576 12.83 1.79 4.91
CA ASN A 576 13.04 3.05 4.22
C ASN A 576 14.54 3.38 4.29
N VAL A 577 15.21 3.30 3.15
CA VAL A 577 16.66 3.50 3.00
C VAL A 577 16.89 4.79 2.22
N VAL A 578 17.87 5.62 2.61
CA VAL A 578 18.19 6.86 1.87
C VAL A 578 18.40 6.57 0.38
N ALA A 579 17.71 7.31 -0.48
CA ALA A 579 17.88 7.17 -1.92
C ALA A 579 19.28 7.62 -2.35
N LYS A 580 19.89 6.96 -3.33
CA LYS A 580 21.29 7.23 -3.73
C LYS A 580 21.56 8.68 -4.15
N ASN A 581 20.55 9.34 -4.71
CA ASN A 581 20.62 10.73 -5.19
C ASN A 581 19.93 11.73 -4.23
N ALA A 582 19.67 11.33 -2.99
CA ALA A 582 19.00 12.20 -2.03
C ALA A 582 19.89 13.40 -1.67
N ASN A 583 19.26 14.57 -1.51
CA ASN A 583 19.94 15.74 -0.98
C ASN A 583 20.36 15.47 0.49
N PRO A 584 21.65 15.62 0.85
CA PRO A 584 22.12 15.39 2.22
C PRO A 584 21.54 16.39 3.25
N GLN A 585 21.06 17.57 2.82
CA GLN A 585 20.31 18.47 3.70
C GLN A 585 18.84 18.08 3.76
N TRP A 586 18.44 17.39 4.83
CA TRP A 586 17.03 17.10 5.08
C TRP A 586 16.31 18.32 5.65
N ALA A 587 15.16 18.65 5.06
CA ALA A 587 14.38 19.81 5.45
C ALA A 587 13.71 19.67 6.83
N LYS A 588 13.49 18.44 7.33
CA LYS A 588 12.82 18.15 8.61
C LYS A 588 13.75 17.41 9.56
N ASN A 589 14.02 17.98 10.71
CA ASN A 589 14.83 17.32 11.73
C ASN A 589 14.17 16.01 12.19
N GLY A 590 14.93 14.93 12.28
CA GLY A 590 14.43 13.57 12.56
C GLY A 590 13.63 12.92 11.42
N GLY A 591 13.36 13.61 10.31
CA GLY A 591 12.65 13.04 9.17
C GLY A 591 13.44 11.91 8.48
N CYS A 592 12.73 11.04 7.75
CA CYS A 592 13.34 10.00 6.93
C CYS A 592 13.98 10.55 5.64
N GLY A 593 13.47 11.67 5.11
CA GLY A 593 13.97 12.29 3.88
C GLY A 593 13.49 11.55 2.63
N GLN A 594 14.27 11.66 1.55
CA GLN A 594 13.99 10.93 0.31
C GLN A 594 14.55 9.51 0.45
N CYS A 595 13.65 8.53 0.47
CA CYS A 595 13.99 7.12 0.66
C CYS A 595 13.53 6.26 -0.51
N GLU A 596 14.32 5.22 -0.78
CA GLU A 596 13.91 4.03 -1.52
C GLU A 596 13.45 2.96 -0.52
N LYS A 597 12.45 2.16 -0.91
CA LYS A 597 11.86 1.14 -0.05
C LYS A 597 12.41 -0.24 -0.40
N THR A 598 13.06 -0.89 0.55
CA THR A 598 13.52 -2.28 0.45
C THR A 598 12.54 -3.18 1.17
N THR A 599 12.11 -4.28 0.56
CA THR A 599 11.03 -5.13 1.11
C THR A 599 11.46 -6.58 1.22
N SER A 600 11.11 -7.22 2.33
CA SER A 600 11.18 -8.67 2.53
C SER A 600 9.88 -9.19 3.13
N SER A 601 9.64 -10.49 3.03
CA SER A 601 8.48 -11.12 3.66
C SER A 601 8.73 -12.58 3.97
N CYS A 602 8.12 -13.08 5.04
CA CYS A 602 8.13 -14.50 5.40
C CYS A 602 6.74 -14.94 5.90
N SER A 603 6.41 -16.21 5.68
CA SER A 603 5.24 -16.85 6.29
C SER A 603 5.60 -17.37 7.66
N ILE A 604 4.69 -17.28 8.63
CA ILE A 604 4.93 -17.66 10.02
C ILE A 604 3.93 -18.71 10.51
N GLN A 605 4.37 -19.56 11.44
CA GLN A 605 3.54 -20.55 12.12
C GLN A 605 3.62 -20.47 13.66
N GLY A 606 4.48 -19.59 14.19
CA GLY A 606 4.77 -19.43 15.61
C GLY A 606 4.71 -17.98 16.08
N GLU A 607 5.44 -17.64 17.14
CA GLU A 607 5.51 -16.27 17.63
C GLU A 607 6.18 -15.35 16.60
N VAL A 608 5.65 -14.14 16.43
CA VAL A 608 6.10 -13.17 15.42
C VAL A 608 7.58 -12.80 15.61
N THR A 609 8.04 -12.76 16.85
CA THR A 609 9.41 -12.39 17.23
C THR A 609 10.46 -13.44 16.85
N GLU A 610 10.08 -14.71 16.69
CA GLU A 610 11.00 -15.81 16.32
C GLU A 610 11.53 -15.67 14.89
N TYR A 611 10.83 -14.94 14.03
CA TYR A 611 11.14 -14.81 12.60
C TYR A 611 12.01 -13.59 12.27
N TYR A 612 12.58 -12.91 13.28
CA TYR A 612 13.32 -11.66 13.08
C TYR A 612 14.55 -11.81 12.15
N GLU A 613 15.27 -12.94 12.22
CA GLU A 613 16.39 -13.20 11.32
C GLU A 613 15.92 -13.51 9.91
N GLN A 614 14.94 -14.41 9.78
CA GLN A 614 14.41 -14.85 8.49
C GLN A 614 13.84 -13.70 7.66
N ILE A 615 13.26 -12.68 8.30
CA ILE A 615 12.74 -11.51 7.61
C ILE A 615 13.83 -10.48 7.28
N LEU A 616 14.92 -10.39 8.06
CA LEU A 616 15.93 -9.36 7.88
C LEU A 616 17.09 -9.80 6.97
N GLU A 617 17.60 -11.01 7.15
CA GLU A 617 18.78 -11.53 6.43
C GLU A 617 18.68 -11.41 4.89
N PRO A 618 17.53 -11.67 4.22
CA PRO A 618 17.43 -11.60 2.76
C PRO A 618 17.71 -10.20 2.16
N ILE A 619 17.60 -9.15 2.98
CA ILE A 619 17.73 -7.76 2.52
C ILE A 619 18.98 -7.05 3.05
N LEU A 620 19.71 -7.65 4.00
CA LEU A 620 20.87 -7.00 4.64
C LEU A 620 21.95 -6.58 3.66
N SER A 621 22.17 -7.33 2.57
CA SER A 621 23.17 -7.01 1.55
C SER A 621 22.77 -5.87 0.61
N GLN A 622 21.51 -5.42 0.67
CA GLN A 622 20.96 -4.45 -0.29
C GLN A 622 21.16 -2.99 0.13
N PHE A 623 21.59 -2.73 1.37
CA PHE A 623 21.73 -1.39 1.92
C PHE A 623 22.84 -1.32 2.98
N ARG A 624 23.29 -0.11 3.30
CA ARG A 624 24.13 0.13 4.48
C ARG A 624 23.24 0.46 5.67
N VAL A 625 23.59 -0.05 6.85
CA VAL A 625 22.81 0.17 8.09
C VAL A 625 22.63 1.67 8.37
N GLU A 626 23.68 2.46 8.13
CA GLU A 626 23.70 3.92 8.26
C GLU A 626 22.73 4.67 7.33
N ASP A 627 22.24 4.02 6.28
CA ASP A 627 21.26 4.58 5.33
C ASP A 627 19.81 4.26 5.73
N VAL A 628 19.58 3.40 6.74
CA VAL A 628 18.23 3.08 7.21
C VAL A 628 17.63 4.28 7.97
N ARG A 629 16.42 4.68 7.60
CA ARG A 629 15.71 5.85 8.13
C ARG A 629 14.33 5.54 8.69
N GLY A 630 13.90 4.29 8.59
CA GLY A 630 12.62 3.84 9.11
C GLY A 630 12.29 2.42 8.70
N ALA A 631 11.28 1.85 9.35
CA ALA A 631 10.74 0.56 9.01
C ALA A 631 9.22 0.52 9.20
N ASP A 632 8.54 -0.20 8.30
CA ASP A 632 7.16 -0.61 8.42
C ASP A 632 7.10 -2.14 8.48
N ILE A 633 6.48 -2.70 9.51
CA ILE A 633 6.18 -4.14 9.59
C ILE A 633 4.68 -4.34 9.47
N VAL A 634 4.28 -5.15 8.50
CA VAL A 634 2.90 -5.50 8.21
C VAL A 634 2.69 -6.99 8.46
N GLY A 635 1.84 -7.33 9.42
CA GLY A 635 1.32 -8.67 9.64
C GLY A 635 0.03 -8.87 8.83
N VAL A 636 0.03 -9.80 7.88
CA VAL A 636 -1.16 -10.22 7.15
C VAL A 636 -1.90 -11.25 7.99
N CYS A 637 -3.14 -10.93 8.34
CA CYS A 637 -3.99 -11.80 9.15
C CYS A 637 -4.70 -12.84 8.29
N GLY A 638 -4.68 -14.09 8.72
CA GLY A 638 -5.50 -15.14 8.13
C GLY A 638 -6.63 -15.56 9.05
N GLU A 639 -7.51 -16.43 8.54
CA GLU A 639 -8.47 -17.14 9.39
C GLU A 639 -7.71 -18.14 10.27
N GLN A 640 -8.14 -18.25 11.53
CA GLN A 640 -7.72 -19.36 12.38
C GLN A 640 -8.12 -20.66 11.68
N GLN A 641 -7.16 -21.48 11.28
CA GLN A 641 -7.47 -22.90 11.23
C GLN A 641 -7.66 -23.33 12.68
N PRO A 642 -8.81 -23.91 13.06
CA PRO A 642 -8.96 -24.46 14.40
C PRO A 642 -7.78 -25.41 14.64
N GLU A 643 -7.13 -25.27 15.79
CA GLU A 643 -6.05 -26.16 16.21
C GLU A 643 -6.60 -27.58 16.27
N ILE A 644 -6.47 -28.33 15.18
CA ILE A 644 -6.45 -29.78 15.25
C ILE A 644 -5.14 -30.07 15.97
N ILE A 645 -5.24 -30.32 17.28
CA ILE A 645 -4.20 -30.90 18.11
C ILE A 645 -3.60 -32.06 17.29
N ARG A 646 -2.40 -31.85 16.75
CA ARG A 646 -1.64 -32.87 16.03
C ARG A 646 -1.11 -33.85 17.08
N ASN A 647 -1.98 -34.71 17.58
CA ASN A 647 -1.58 -35.95 18.21
C ASN A 647 -0.89 -36.79 17.14
N LYS A 648 0.43 -36.92 17.27
CA LYS A 648 1.36 -37.59 16.34
C LYS A 648 1.16 -39.12 16.23
N THR A 649 0.00 -39.67 16.57
CA THR A 649 -0.23 -41.12 16.67
C THR A 649 -1.17 -41.75 15.64
N ASN A 650 -1.89 -41.00 14.79
CA ASN A 650 -2.86 -41.61 13.85
C ASN A 650 -2.56 -41.46 12.34
N LYS A 651 -1.29 -41.27 11.94
CA LYS A 651 -0.92 -41.20 10.50
C LYS A 651 -0.88 -42.55 9.75
N ILE A 652 -1.25 -43.65 10.39
CA ILE A 652 -1.21 -44.99 9.75
C ILE A 652 -2.54 -45.32 9.05
N ASN A 653 -3.69 -44.76 9.48
CA ASN A 653 -5.00 -45.09 8.89
C ASN A 653 -5.38 -44.25 7.67
N ASP A 654 -4.85 -43.04 7.50
CA ASP A 654 -5.16 -42.19 6.33
C ASP A 654 -4.60 -42.73 5.01
N ARG A 655 -3.54 -43.55 5.07
CA ARG A 655 -2.95 -44.17 3.87
C ARG A 655 -3.81 -45.30 3.31
N THR A 656 -4.54 -46.01 4.17
CA THR A 656 -5.43 -47.11 3.77
C THR A 656 -6.68 -46.59 3.08
N SER A 657 -7.31 -45.54 3.60
CA SER A 657 -8.49 -44.90 3.01
C SER A 657 -8.19 -44.21 1.68
N LEU A 658 -7.01 -43.59 1.55
CA LEU A 658 -6.57 -42.94 0.32
C LEU A 658 -6.20 -43.95 -0.78
N ASN A 659 -5.76 -45.15 -0.41
CA ASN A 659 -5.51 -46.24 -1.35
C ASN A 659 -6.83 -46.90 -1.80
N GLN A 660 -7.79 -47.11 -0.91
CA GLN A 660 -9.14 -47.58 -1.28
C GLN A 660 -9.86 -46.61 -2.22
N PHE A 661 -9.71 -45.30 -2.01
CA PHE A 661 -10.26 -44.28 -2.89
C PHE A 661 -9.58 -44.27 -4.28
N LYS A 662 -8.26 -44.51 -4.33
CA LYS A 662 -7.52 -44.64 -5.60
C LYS A 662 -7.87 -45.91 -6.36
N GLU A 663 -8.10 -47.03 -5.67
CA GLU A 663 -8.58 -48.28 -6.28
C GLU A 663 -9.99 -48.12 -6.85
N LEU A 664 -10.89 -47.44 -6.15
CA LEU A 664 -12.23 -47.11 -6.68
C LEU A 664 -12.13 -46.23 -7.93
N LEU A 665 -11.30 -45.17 -7.91
CA LEU A 665 -11.07 -44.31 -9.08
C LEU A 665 -10.49 -45.06 -10.28
N ASN A 666 -9.54 -45.97 -10.04
CA ASN A 666 -8.96 -46.78 -11.11
C ASN A 666 -9.99 -47.78 -11.68
N ASN A 667 -10.81 -48.42 -10.83
CA ASN A 667 -11.90 -49.30 -11.28
C ASN A 667 -12.98 -48.53 -12.08
N PHE A 668 -13.21 -47.26 -11.78
CA PHE A 668 -14.10 -46.39 -12.58
C PHE A 668 -13.47 -45.94 -13.91
N GLN A 669 -12.15 -45.86 -14.01
CA GLN A 669 -11.44 -45.44 -15.22
C GLN A 669 -11.21 -46.57 -16.22
N GLU A 670 -11.21 -47.84 -15.79
CA GLU A 670 -11.04 -48.97 -16.72
C GLU A 670 -12.27 -49.25 -17.61
N GLN A 671 -13.43 -48.64 -17.34
CA GLN A 671 -14.65 -48.91 -18.11
C GLN A 671 -15.00 -47.95 -19.25
N GLN A 672 -14.33 -46.80 -19.45
CA GLN A 672 -14.64 -45.93 -20.60
C GLN A 672 -13.43 -45.15 -21.12
N GLN A 673 -13.27 -45.15 -22.45
CA GLN A 673 -12.25 -44.35 -23.14
C GLN A 673 -12.50 -42.84 -22.96
N ASN A 674 -11.46 -42.15 -22.48
CA ASN A 674 -11.15 -40.74 -22.72
C ASN A 674 -12.25 -39.70 -22.48
N THR A 675 -12.91 -39.75 -21.32
CA THR A 675 -13.53 -38.55 -20.74
C THR A 675 -13.22 -38.47 -19.24
N ASN A 676 -12.78 -37.30 -18.75
CA ASN A 676 -12.59 -37.00 -17.31
C ASN A 676 -13.96 -36.85 -16.59
N LEU A 677 -14.90 -37.75 -16.84
CA LEU A 677 -16.30 -37.66 -16.43
C LEU A 677 -16.72 -38.97 -15.77
N ILE A 678 -17.10 -38.92 -14.49
CA ILE A 678 -17.55 -40.09 -13.73
C ILE A 678 -19.03 -40.33 -14.05
N THR A 679 -19.39 -41.42 -14.71
CA THR A 679 -20.78 -41.79 -15.06
C THR A 679 -21.24 -43.06 -14.32
N GLY A 680 -20.61 -43.38 -13.19
CA GLY A 680 -20.89 -44.59 -12.41
C GLY A 680 -22.27 -44.58 -11.75
N ASP A 681 -22.79 -45.79 -11.53
CA ASP A 681 -24.07 -46.05 -10.86
C ASP A 681 -24.01 -45.60 -9.38
N ILE A 682 -24.83 -44.62 -9.01
CA ILE A 682 -24.86 -43.96 -7.69
C ILE A 682 -25.13 -44.96 -6.56
N SER A 683 -25.80 -46.07 -6.88
CA SER A 683 -26.09 -47.18 -5.97
C SER A 683 -24.86 -47.86 -5.39
N GLN A 684 -23.67 -47.73 -6.01
CA GLN A 684 -22.42 -48.29 -5.50
C GLN A 684 -21.75 -47.42 -4.43
N ILE A 685 -22.15 -46.14 -4.31
CA ILE A 685 -21.58 -45.20 -3.33
C ILE A 685 -21.97 -45.60 -1.90
N ASP A 686 -23.14 -46.21 -1.72
CA ASP A 686 -23.62 -46.65 -0.41
C ASP A 686 -22.86 -47.88 0.12
N GLN A 687 -22.00 -48.50 -0.69
CA GLN A 687 -21.08 -49.58 -0.27
C GLN A 687 -19.80 -49.04 0.42
N ILE A 688 -19.55 -47.73 0.39
CA ILE A 688 -18.39 -47.11 1.06
C ILE A 688 -18.63 -47.09 2.57
N GLN A 689 -17.90 -47.91 3.32
CA GLN A 689 -18.09 -48.03 4.78
C GLN A 689 -17.76 -46.73 5.53
N ASP A 690 -16.78 -45.95 5.08
CA ASP A 690 -16.42 -44.66 5.69
C ASP A 690 -17.42 -43.56 5.30
N GLU A 691 -18.21 -43.12 6.28
CA GLU A 691 -19.27 -42.12 6.13
C GLU A 691 -18.74 -40.76 5.63
N ASN A 692 -17.54 -40.35 6.07
CA ASN A 692 -16.97 -39.05 5.72
C ASN A 692 -16.43 -39.03 4.28
N VAL A 693 -15.90 -40.18 3.83
CA VAL A 693 -15.51 -40.38 2.42
C VAL A 693 -16.75 -40.46 1.54
N ARG A 694 -17.79 -41.18 1.98
CA ARG A 694 -19.06 -41.32 1.26
C ARG A 694 -19.72 -39.97 1.00
N GLU A 695 -19.79 -39.11 2.01
CA GLU A 695 -20.36 -37.76 1.88
C GLU A 695 -19.56 -36.86 0.94
N LYS A 696 -18.23 -36.92 0.99
CA LYS A 696 -17.38 -36.15 0.06
C LYS A 696 -17.51 -36.65 -1.39
N VAL A 697 -17.64 -37.96 -1.59
CA VAL A 697 -17.89 -38.54 -2.91
C VAL A 697 -19.25 -38.12 -3.45
N LYS A 698 -20.31 -38.15 -2.61
CA LYS A 698 -21.64 -37.64 -2.96
C LYS A 698 -21.62 -36.16 -3.38
N GLN A 699 -20.84 -35.33 -2.69
CA GLN A 699 -20.68 -33.91 -3.04
C GLN A 699 -19.96 -33.69 -4.38
N VAL A 700 -18.86 -34.41 -4.63
CA VAL A 700 -18.12 -34.28 -5.90
C VAL A 700 -18.97 -34.74 -7.09
N ILE A 701 -19.70 -35.84 -6.94
CA ILE A 701 -20.60 -36.34 -7.99
C ILE A 701 -21.79 -35.39 -8.19
N GLY A 702 -22.38 -34.88 -7.11
CA GLY A 702 -23.46 -33.87 -7.18
C GLY A 702 -23.04 -32.63 -7.96
N LEU A 703 -21.84 -32.11 -7.72
CA LEU A 703 -21.28 -30.98 -8.48
C LEU A 703 -21.08 -31.30 -9.96
N GLN A 704 -20.70 -32.53 -10.31
CA GLN A 704 -20.57 -32.95 -11.70
C GLN A 704 -21.94 -33.10 -12.40
N ILE A 705 -22.98 -33.51 -11.66
CA ILE A 705 -24.35 -33.63 -12.20
C ILE A 705 -24.96 -32.25 -12.48
N ILE A 706 -24.81 -31.29 -11.55
CA ILE A 706 -25.22 -29.89 -11.77
C ILE A 706 -24.56 -29.34 -13.05
N LYS A 707 -23.28 -29.62 -13.24
CA LYS A 707 -22.50 -29.16 -14.39
C LYS A 707 -22.92 -29.81 -15.73
N ARG A 708 -23.57 -30.98 -15.70
CA ARG A 708 -24.08 -31.69 -16.89
C ARG A 708 -25.50 -31.26 -17.28
N GLY A 709 -26.29 -30.75 -16.34
CA GLY A 709 -27.66 -30.28 -16.60
C GLY A 709 -28.67 -31.39 -16.93
N ASN A 710 -28.37 -32.66 -16.66
CA ASN A 710 -29.24 -33.80 -16.97
C ASN A 710 -30.20 -34.12 -15.82
N LEU A 711 -31.51 -33.91 -16.03
CA LEU A 711 -32.53 -34.06 -15.00
C LEU A 711 -32.69 -35.52 -14.52
N ASP A 712 -32.51 -36.49 -15.43
CA ASP A 712 -32.73 -37.92 -15.14
C ASP A 712 -31.73 -38.47 -14.11
N ASP A 713 -30.55 -37.86 -13.98
CA ASP A 713 -29.54 -38.27 -13.00
C ASP A 713 -29.81 -37.69 -11.60
N VAL A 714 -30.40 -36.50 -11.52
CA VAL A 714 -30.88 -35.91 -10.26
C VAL A 714 -32.08 -36.70 -9.73
N LEU A 715 -32.91 -37.26 -10.62
CA LEU A 715 -34.07 -38.06 -10.24
C LEU A 715 -33.72 -39.38 -9.56
N LYS A 716 -32.51 -39.90 -9.74
CA LYS A 716 -31.99 -41.15 -9.15
C LYS A 716 -31.51 -41.02 -7.70
N TYR A 717 -31.46 -39.80 -7.13
CA TYR A 717 -31.18 -39.60 -5.71
C TYR A 717 -32.42 -39.93 -4.87
N ASP A 718 -32.25 -40.82 -3.89
CA ASP A 718 -33.31 -41.21 -2.95
C ASP A 718 -33.59 -40.13 -1.89
N ASP A 719 -32.61 -39.26 -1.60
CA ASP A 719 -32.77 -38.16 -0.64
C ASP A 719 -33.53 -36.96 -1.25
N PHE A 720 -34.74 -36.74 -0.75
CA PHE A 720 -35.65 -35.69 -1.19
C PHE A 720 -35.09 -34.26 -0.99
N GLN A 721 -34.34 -34.00 0.09
CA GLN A 721 -33.78 -32.65 0.32
C GLN A 721 -32.63 -32.35 -0.62
N GLN A 722 -31.77 -33.34 -0.86
CA GLN A 722 -30.64 -33.21 -1.79
C GLN A 722 -31.13 -33.02 -3.23
N LYS A 723 -32.16 -33.77 -3.63
CA LYS A 723 -32.83 -33.63 -4.93
C LYS A 723 -33.39 -32.23 -5.14
N ASN A 724 -34.05 -31.66 -4.13
CA ASN A 724 -34.62 -30.32 -4.20
C ASN A 724 -33.55 -29.21 -4.28
N TYR A 725 -32.44 -29.38 -3.54
CA TYR A 725 -31.28 -28.49 -3.62
C TYR A 725 -30.66 -28.46 -5.02
N TYR A 726 -30.41 -29.63 -5.63
CA TYR A 726 -29.82 -29.70 -6.96
C TYR A 726 -30.76 -29.19 -8.06
N MET A 727 -32.07 -29.44 -7.95
CA MET A 727 -33.09 -28.86 -8.83
C MET A 727 -33.11 -27.33 -8.75
N GLN A 728 -33.03 -26.74 -7.55
CA GLN A 728 -32.97 -25.29 -7.37
C GLN A 728 -31.69 -24.67 -7.97
N GLN A 729 -30.54 -25.34 -7.81
CA GLN A 729 -29.28 -24.86 -8.39
C GLN A 729 -29.28 -24.92 -9.93
N MET A 730 -29.91 -25.95 -10.52
CA MET A 730 -30.04 -26.05 -11.98
C MET A 730 -31.00 -25.03 -12.58
N TRP A 731 -32.07 -24.65 -11.85
CA TRP A 731 -33.07 -23.68 -12.34
C TRP A 731 -32.72 -22.22 -12.03
N GLY A 732 -31.79 -21.98 -11.11
CA GLY A 732 -31.36 -20.64 -10.70
C GLY A 732 -30.58 -19.84 -11.76
N GLU A 733 -30.14 -20.47 -12.86
CA GLU A 733 -29.47 -19.77 -13.97
C GLU A 733 -30.43 -19.32 -15.10
N PHE A 734 -31.75 -19.57 -14.98
CA PHE A 734 -32.74 -19.21 -16.02
C PHE A 734 -33.71 -18.06 -15.62
N LEU A 735 -33.45 -17.38 -14.50
CA LEU A 735 -34.12 -16.14 -14.05
C LEU A 735 -33.08 -15.04 -13.84
#